data_AF-A0A0N1LBY4-F1
#
_entry.id   AF-A0A0N1LBY4-F1
#
_cell.length_a   1.000
_cell.length_b   1.000
_cell.length_c   1.000
_cell.angle_alpha   90.00
_cell.angle_beta   90.00
_cell.angle_gamma   90.00
#
_symmetry.space_group_name_H-M   'P 1'
#
loop_
_entity.id
_entity.type
_entity.pdbx_description
1 polymer ?
#
loop_
_entity_poly.entity_id
_entity_poly.type
_entity_poly.pdbx_seq_one_letter_code
_entity_poly.pdbx_strand_id
1 'polypeptide(L)'
;MIISPPFLADRGEEDTDEQWIAKCMKGDAPGHGTFPVSFNMCWHGGLHLEAPTLAAGGRAPVRAIADGDVVYHRDATPESTDVTHAQNYSDTAGVAKWTDNGVVVIKHTTDIGTGEHATNIVYYSIYMHLSGQIKAAAHKGQRIYRKDEIGTAGKVYGDAHRIHFEIICDDANLRKLIGRPGTQAEVATTAHGRSDAVFGEIYFQLPSGAHFYATKPADNVTAPPSATNPPVHTVDADNSFYVGMRYRAGDGPAAERGAVYFYAYTQRRSTETGEESEEAQFLPLTVAGTKATVTRRVTTDRNGRKVTEDRTFENYEYEHYLTATNLSAAQPATGRPAPSAVYEMLRFGRVIDTANETAVPHTVPNWQKVAYSATEEGWVNLNATDIRIFSDADFPHWAGWTVLNDDGHAVDSRSEASKIKAWVTDPADANKDRIVNPAELESRLNASWVKKRLEKTIAKFPTDWVDTEADINAQWGWLKIADEAKLVMIEPMKEDPDYKDFKAHVKALGWWGAAAISGLEKNHWHLQPRAFIAVFIKSGWLSINELTQCLPRRNLHLRGTTWENQTIAEWGAARTRLSRWTPHLNLSMRKYCISSSKQRIAHFLAQVIEESGYLQYVKEGSGETASYAPWYGRGLIQLTHLANYKKYGAYRGFPASSVPVEFTELGWNPNTQLATDNSTYNAHNCADSACFYWTCPEITATGKNVLEPSDEGITNAKIIACSRSTNGNVPVQNINGLGTRMQAFVYMKYLLLNLIRPGASESLTFDWRRNSNKELLSNADGSPALDRNGRQKKGYIATTHTIDVPLDYQRPR
;
A
#
# COMPACT_ATOMS: atom_id res chain seq x y z
N MET A 1 2.74 2.87 -5.14
CA MET A 1 2.65 4.32 -4.95
C MET A 1 3.01 4.72 -3.52
N ILE A 2 3.65 5.87 -3.31
CA ILE A 2 3.71 6.57 -2.02
C ILE A 2 2.64 7.66 -2.01
N ILE A 3 1.63 7.52 -1.14
CA ILE A 3 0.52 8.47 -1.01
C ILE A 3 0.18 8.67 0.47
N SER A 4 -0.40 9.81 0.83
CA SER A 4 -0.90 10.12 2.17
C SER A 4 -2.21 10.91 2.13
N PRO A 5 -2.99 10.91 3.22
CA PRO A 5 -4.11 11.85 3.39
C PRO A 5 -3.72 13.32 3.25
N PRO A 6 -4.67 14.21 2.89
CA PRO A 6 -4.44 15.65 2.76
C PRO A 6 -4.21 16.36 4.10
N PHE A 7 -4.62 15.74 5.21
CA PHE A 7 -4.23 16.13 6.57
C PHE A 7 -3.41 15.01 7.22
N LEU A 8 -2.47 15.35 8.08
CA LEU A 8 -1.67 14.37 8.81
C LEU A 8 -1.91 14.54 10.30
N ALA A 9 -2.76 13.68 10.85
CA ALA A 9 -2.96 13.53 12.29
C ALA A 9 -1.90 12.60 12.90
N ASP A 10 -1.73 12.68 14.22
CA ASP A 10 -0.86 11.77 14.95
C ASP A 10 -1.34 10.33 14.79
N ARG A 11 -0.38 9.43 14.56
CA ARG A 11 -0.62 7.99 14.45
C ARG A 11 -0.23 7.30 15.74
N GLY A 12 -1.18 6.59 16.35
CA GLY A 12 -0.89 5.68 17.46
C GLY A 12 -0.04 4.50 16.99
N GLU A 13 0.77 3.94 17.88
CA GLU A 13 1.68 2.84 17.57
C GLU A 13 0.96 1.57 17.07
N GLU A 14 -0.29 1.38 17.51
CA GLU A 14 -1.14 0.24 17.14
C GLU A 14 -2.27 0.62 16.17
N ASP A 15 -2.32 1.88 15.71
CA ASP A 15 -3.32 2.29 14.73
C ASP A 15 -3.06 1.57 13.40
N THR A 16 -4.09 0.86 12.93
CA THR A 16 -4.12 0.36 11.54
C THR A 16 -4.11 1.53 10.55
N ASP A 17 -3.67 1.29 9.32
CA ASP A 17 -3.73 2.28 8.24
C ASP A 17 -5.17 2.81 8.07
N GLU A 18 -6.17 1.95 8.17
CA GLU A 18 -7.59 2.30 8.03
C GLU A 18 -8.06 3.26 9.14
N GLN A 19 -7.76 2.93 10.40
CA GLN A 19 -8.09 3.78 11.55
C GLN A 19 -7.38 5.14 11.46
N TRP A 20 -6.11 5.15 11.05
CA TRP A 20 -5.35 6.38 10.92
C TRP A 20 -5.85 7.25 9.75
N ILE A 21 -6.18 6.66 8.60
CA ILE A 21 -6.79 7.38 7.48
C ILE A 21 -8.13 8.00 7.90
N ALA A 22 -8.96 7.28 8.65
CA ALA A 22 -10.23 7.82 9.16
C ALA A 22 -10.03 9.03 10.09
N LYS A 23 -8.97 9.03 10.92
CA LYS A 23 -8.58 10.19 11.74
C LYS A 23 -8.12 11.38 10.88
N CYS A 24 -7.37 11.12 9.82
CA CYS A 24 -6.85 12.14 8.91
C CYS A 24 -7.90 12.71 7.94
N MET A 25 -8.93 11.93 7.61
CA MET A 25 -9.95 12.28 6.61
C MET A 25 -11.34 12.15 7.23
N LYS A 26 -11.56 12.88 8.33
CA LYS A 26 -12.86 12.95 8.99
C LYS A 26 -13.84 13.69 8.06
N GLY A 27 -14.72 12.93 7.42
CA GLY A 27 -15.77 13.46 6.58
C GLY A 27 -17.02 13.87 7.36
N ASP A 28 -17.95 14.49 6.64
CA ASP A 28 -19.29 14.82 7.16
C ASP A 28 -20.22 13.61 7.31
N ALA A 29 -21.34 13.85 7.99
CA ALA A 29 -22.46 12.91 7.99
C ALA A 29 -23.03 12.75 6.57
N PRO A 30 -23.39 11.52 6.14
CA PRO A 30 -24.07 11.28 4.87
C PRO A 30 -25.30 12.14 4.66
N GLY A 31 -25.41 12.68 3.45
CA GLY A 31 -26.38 13.73 3.08
C GLY A 31 -25.77 15.12 3.02
N HIS A 32 -24.72 15.41 3.81
CA HIS A 32 -24.05 16.71 3.85
C HIS A 32 -22.65 16.65 3.21
N GLY A 33 -22.53 16.81 1.89
CA GLY A 33 -21.22 16.90 1.25
C GLY A 33 -20.44 15.58 1.19
N THR A 34 -21.18 14.47 1.08
CA THR A 34 -20.64 13.12 0.91
C THR A 34 -20.56 12.68 -0.53
N PHE A 35 -19.57 11.85 -0.83
CA PHE A 35 -19.40 11.20 -2.14
C PHE A 35 -20.27 9.94 -2.27
N PRO A 36 -20.79 9.60 -3.47
CA PRO A 36 -20.78 10.39 -4.70
C PRO A 36 -22.03 11.28 -4.84
N VAL A 37 -23.03 11.12 -3.96
CA VAL A 37 -24.27 11.90 -3.99
C VAL A 37 -24.55 12.56 -2.64
N SER A 38 -25.10 13.76 -2.71
CA SER A 38 -25.53 14.59 -1.58
C SER A 38 -27.06 14.69 -1.55
N PHE A 39 -27.61 15.69 -0.86
CA PHE A 39 -29.04 16.00 -0.91
C PHE A 39 -29.57 16.06 -2.35
N ASN A 40 -30.84 15.69 -2.49
CA ASN A 40 -31.58 15.76 -3.76
C ASN A 40 -30.96 14.94 -4.90
N MET A 41 -30.22 13.87 -4.57
CA MET A 41 -29.49 13.05 -5.55
C MET A 41 -28.47 13.85 -6.37
N CYS A 42 -28.04 15.03 -5.91
CA CYS A 42 -26.99 15.79 -6.59
C CYS A 42 -25.69 15.00 -6.54
N TRP A 43 -25.01 14.88 -7.69
CA TRP A 43 -23.63 14.45 -7.72
C TRP A 43 -22.76 15.36 -6.85
N HIS A 44 -21.71 14.78 -6.27
CA HIS A 44 -20.78 15.47 -5.42
C HIS A 44 -19.38 14.87 -5.64
N GLY A 45 -18.50 15.65 -6.25
CA GLY A 45 -17.18 15.23 -6.76
C GLY A 45 -16.22 14.68 -5.72
N GLY A 46 -16.43 15.00 -4.45
CA GLY A 46 -15.49 14.69 -3.37
C GLY A 46 -16.09 14.57 -1.98
N LEU A 47 -15.26 14.88 -0.99
CA LEU A 47 -15.62 14.85 0.43
C LEU A 47 -15.35 16.20 1.07
N HIS A 48 -16.31 16.69 1.84
CA HIS A 48 -16.01 17.70 2.85
C HIS A 48 -15.23 17.05 3.99
N LEU A 49 -14.06 17.59 4.31
CA LEU A 49 -13.16 17.08 5.34
C LEU A 49 -12.90 18.14 6.40
N GLU A 50 -13.03 17.77 7.67
CA GLU A 50 -12.62 18.61 8.81
C GLU A 50 -11.13 18.43 9.09
N ALA A 51 -10.38 19.52 9.21
CA ALA A 51 -8.98 19.48 9.60
C ALA A 51 -8.84 18.96 11.05
N PRO A 52 -8.06 17.89 11.30
CA PRO A 52 -7.88 17.35 12.63
C PRO A 52 -7.12 18.30 13.54
N THR A 53 -7.41 18.23 14.84
CA THR A 53 -6.62 18.91 15.88
C THR A 53 -5.30 18.19 16.10
N LEU A 54 -4.19 18.92 16.16
CA LEU A 54 -2.86 18.37 16.42
C LEU A 54 -2.58 18.25 17.92
N ALA A 55 -1.79 17.27 18.36
CA ALA A 55 -1.41 17.15 19.77
C ALA A 55 -0.67 18.38 20.33
N ALA A 56 0.09 19.07 19.49
CA ALA A 56 0.78 20.32 19.85
C ALA A 56 -0.15 21.55 19.92
N GLY A 57 -1.45 21.38 19.64
CA GLY A 57 -2.42 22.47 19.50
C GLY A 57 -2.57 22.97 18.06
N GLY A 58 -3.72 23.61 17.78
CA GLY A 58 -4.07 24.07 16.44
C GLY A 58 -4.65 22.98 15.53
N ARG A 59 -4.94 23.36 14.28
CA ARG A 59 -5.50 22.48 13.25
C ARG A 59 -4.42 22.08 12.24
N ALA A 60 -4.51 20.87 11.71
CA ALA A 60 -3.58 20.38 10.70
C ALA A 60 -3.66 21.24 9.41
N PRO A 61 -2.52 21.65 8.82
CA PRO A 61 -2.52 22.30 7.52
C PRO A 61 -2.86 21.29 6.42
N VAL A 62 -3.37 21.80 5.29
CA VAL A 62 -3.63 21.01 4.09
C VAL A 62 -2.30 20.72 3.40
N ARG A 63 -2.08 19.47 2.98
CA ARG A 63 -0.83 19.00 2.38
C ARG A 63 -1.08 18.20 1.10
N ALA A 64 -0.11 18.21 0.20
CA ALA A 64 -0.17 17.41 -1.02
C ALA A 64 -0.14 15.91 -0.70
N ILE A 65 -1.06 15.14 -1.27
CA ILE A 65 -1.19 13.69 -1.03
C ILE A 65 -0.08 12.86 -1.70
N ALA A 66 0.52 13.37 -2.76
CA ALA A 66 1.53 12.72 -3.58
C ALA A 66 2.35 13.77 -4.34
N ASP A 67 3.50 13.38 -4.89
CA ASP A 67 4.29 14.25 -5.76
C ASP A 67 3.50 14.61 -7.03
N GLY A 68 3.61 15.85 -7.51
CA GLY A 68 2.86 16.30 -8.68
C GLY A 68 3.21 17.71 -9.12
N ASP A 69 2.58 18.13 -10.21
CA ASP A 69 2.70 19.46 -10.79
C ASP A 69 1.41 20.24 -10.51
N VAL A 70 1.53 21.45 -9.96
CA VAL A 70 0.37 22.31 -9.73
C VAL A 70 -0.10 22.85 -11.07
N VAL A 71 -1.30 22.45 -11.50
CA VAL A 71 -1.86 22.85 -12.79
C VAL A 71 -2.81 24.04 -12.68
N TYR A 72 -3.34 24.29 -11.48
CA TYR A 72 -4.18 25.45 -11.21
C TYR A 72 -4.12 25.84 -9.73
N HIS A 73 -4.24 27.15 -9.46
CA HIS A 73 -4.49 27.66 -8.12
C HIS A 73 -5.30 28.97 -8.20
N ARG A 74 -6.04 29.26 -7.13
CA ARG A 74 -6.69 30.56 -6.88
C ARG A 74 -6.68 30.82 -5.38
N ASP A 75 -6.15 31.96 -4.94
CA ASP A 75 -6.22 32.38 -3.54
C ASP A 75 -7.67 32.62 -3.09
N ALA A 76 -7.94 32.47 -1.81
CA ALA A 76 -9.26 32.71 -1.27
C ALA A 76 -9.62 34.20 -1.33
N THR A 77 -10.86 34.48 -1.67
CA THR A 77 -11.43 35.82 -1.50
C THR A 77 -11.53 36.12 0.00
N PRO A 78 -11.11 37.31 0.48
CA PRO A 78 -11.28 37.68 1.88
C PRO A 78 -12.74 37.61 2.31
N GLU A 79 -12.99 37.10 3.52
CA GLU A 79 -14.35 36.97 4.06
C GLU A 79 -15.05 38.34 4.13
N SER A 80 -16.25 38.40 3.55
CA SER A 80 -17.08 39.61 3.51
C SER A 80 -18.21 39.51 4.52
N THR A 81 -18.48 40.64 5.20
CA THR A 81 -19.65 40.80 6.08
C THR A 81 -20.92 41.20 5.32
N ASP A 82 -20.81 41.50 4.03
CA ASP A 82 -21.95 41.77 3.16
C ASP A 82 -22.76 40.47 2.95
N VAL A 83 -23.95 40.42 3.55
CA VAL A 83 -24.86 39.27 3.47
C VAL A 83 -25.34 38.97 2.05
N THR A 84 -25.22 39.92 1.12
CA THR A 84 -25.58 39.74 -0.30
C THR A 84 -24.40 39.25 -1.16
N HIS A 85 -23.21 39.11 -0.56
CA HIS A 85 -22.05 38.58 -1.26
C HIS A 85 -22.31 37.15 -1.73
N ALA A 86 -21.91 36.81 -2.97
CA ALA A 86 -22.18 35.51 -3.57
C ALA A 86 -21.63 34.31 -2.77
N GLN A 87 -20.58 34.50 -1.96
CA GLN A 87 -20.04 33.46 -1.08
C GLN A 87 -20.76 33.35 0.28
N ASN A 88 -21.65 34.28 0.63
CA ASN A 88 -22.51 34.25 1.82
C ASN A 88 -23.84 33.53 1.54
N TYR A 89 -23.79 32.43 0.79
CA TYR A 89 -24.95 31.66 0.36
C TYR A 89 -25.31 30.55 1.37
N SER A 90 -26.60 30.30 1.55
CA SER A 90 -27.14 29.27 2.44
C SER A 90 -28.37 28.62 1.83
N ASP A 91 -28.54 27.33 2.12
CA ASP A 91 -29.74 26.55 1.86
C ASP A 91 -30.93 26.94 2.77
N THR A 92 -30.64 27.59 3.89
CA THR A 92 -31.63 28.06 4.87
C THR A 92 -31.93 29.54 4.62
N ALA A 93 -33.18 29.85 4.29
CA ALA A 93 -33.64 31.21 4.00
C ALA A 93 -33.29 32.19 5.14
N GLY A 94 -32.66 33.32 4.79
CA GLY A 94 -32.35 34.41 5.73
C GLY A 94 -31.09 34.24 6.58
N VAL A 95 -30.31 33.16 6.39
CA VAL A 95 -29.04 32.94 7.12
C VAL A 95 -27.87 33.06 6.16
N ALA A 96 -27.03 34.09 6.27
CA ALA A 96 -25.81 34.19 5.46
C ALA A 96 -24.73 33.23 5.99
N LYS A 97 -24.16 32.38 5.12
CA LYS A 97 -23.12 31.41 5.47
C LYS A 97 -21.93 31.51 4.52
N TRP A 98 -20.77 31.92 5.02
CA TRP A 98 -19.57 32.09 4.20
C TRP A 98 -19.00 30.75 3.73
N THR A 99 -18.65 30.67 2.44
CA THR A 99 -17.91 29.53 1.85
C THR A 99 -16.67 30.04 1.12
N ASP A 100 -15.49 29.57 1.52
CA ASP A 100 -14.22 29.98 0.91
C ASP A 100 -14.07 29.44 -0.51
N ASN A 101 -13.37 30.16 -1.39
CA ASN A 101 -13.20 29.77 -2.79
C ASN A 101 -11.73 29.56 -3.19
N GLY A 102 -10.81 29.49 -2.22
CA GLY A 102 -9.43 29.14 -2.48
C GLY A 102 -9.30 27.71 -2.99
N VAL A 103 -8.51 27.48 -4.04
CA VAL A 103 -8.36 26.16 -4.66
C VAL A 103 -6.95 25.90 -5.14
N VAL A 104 -6.50 24.64 -5.04
CA VAL A 104 -5.33 24.11 -5.73
C VAL A 104 -5.70 22.83 -6.46
N VAL A 105 -5.18 22.66 -7.68
CA VAL A 105 -5.32 21.43 -8.46
C VAL A 105 -3.92 20.91 -8.80
N ILE A 106 -3.66 19.66 -8.45
CA ILE A 106 -2.36 19.01 -8.66
C ILE A 106 -2.54 17.84 -9.63
N LYS A 107 -1.73 17.82 -10.69
CA LYS A 107 -1.58 16.68 -11.58
C LYS A 107 -0.51 15.74 -11.04
N HIS A 108 -0.86 14.48 -10.87
CA HIS A 108 0.05 13.44 -10.42
C HIS A 108 0.44 12.52 -11.58
N THR A 109 1.61 11.89 -11.46
CA THR A 109 2.03 10.79 -12.34
C THR A 109 2.67 9.71 -11.48
N THR A 110 2.19 8.48 -11.63
CA THR A 110 2.60 7.37 -10.75
C THR A 110 2.72 6.05 -11.49
N ASP A 111 3.42 5.12 -10.84
CA ASP A 111 3.53 3.73 -11.24
C ASP A 111 2.99 2.84 -10.11
N ILE A 112 2.20 1.83 -10.48
CA ILE A 112 1.60 0.87 -9.55
C ILE A 112 2.06 -0.57 -9.82
N GLY A 113 2.88 -0.77 -10.84
CA GLY A 113 3.28 -2.07 -11.34
C GLY A 113 4.25 -1.98 -12.53
N THR A 114 4.34 -3.06 -13.31
CA THR A 114 5.21 -3.17 -14.49
C THR A 114 4.44 -2.98 -15.80
N GLY A 115 5.10 -2.48 -16.84
CA GLY A 115 4.49 -2.36 -18.18
C GLY A 115 3.53 -1.17 -18.34
N GLU A 116 3.10 -0.93 -19.57
CA GLU A 116 2.40 0.30 -19.98
C GLU A 116 1.05 0.53 -19.28
N HIS A 117 0.36 -0.55 -18.91
CA HIS A 117 -0.95 -0.49 -18.26
C HIS A 117 -0.88 -0.25 -16.74
N ALA A 118 0.31 -0.27 -16.14
CA ALA A 118 0.54 -0.04 -14.72
C ALA A 118 1.56 1.08 -14.45
N THR A 119 1.99 1.81 -15.49
CA THR A 119 2.97 2.89 -15.41
C THR A 119 2.46 4.17 -16.08
N ASN A 120 3.05 5.30 -15.70
CA ASN A 120 2.68 6.63 -16.19
C ASN A 120 1.17 6.89 -16.08
N ILE A 121 0.60 6.56 -14.92
CA ILE A 121 -0.81 6.79 -14.62
C ILE A 121 -0.96 8.23 -14.15
N VAL A 122 -1.85 8.97 -14.81
CA VAL A 122 -2.16 10.36 -14.49
C VAL A 122 -3.50 10.44 -13.78
N TYR A 123 -3.51 11.14 -12.65
CA TYR A 123 -4.73 11.50 -11.92
C TYR A 123 -4.53 12.88 -11.30
N TYR A 124 -5.61 13.49 -10.85
CA TYR A 124 -5.58 14.83 -10.28
C TYR A 124 -6.16 14.82 -8.87
N SER A 125 -5.65 15.69 -8.02
CA SER A 125 -6.27 16.01 -6.73
C SER A 125 -6.69 17.48 -6.69
N ILE A 126 -7.89 17.74 -6.17
CA ILE A 126 -8.47 19.08 -6.01
C ILE A 126 -8.61 19.36 -4.52
N TYR A 127 -8.08 20.51 -4.07
CA TYR A 127 -8.16 21.00 -2.70
C TYR A 127 -8.93 22.31 -2.73
N MET A 128 -10.24 22.26 -2.51
CA MET A 128 -11.15 23.40 -2.58
C MET A 128 -11.56 23.87 -1.17
N HIS A 129 -12.04 25.11 -1.08
CA HIS A 129 -12.34 25.81 0.17
C HIS A 129 -11.12 26.03 1.07
N LEU A 130 -9.96 26.30 0.45
CA LEU A 130 -8.79 26.82 1.16
C LEU A 130 -9.05 28.28 1.58
N SER A 131 -8.51 28.67 2.72
CA SER A 131 -8.58 30.05 3.23
C SER A 131 -7.26 30.80 3.06
N GLY A 132 -7.35 32.12 2.99
CA GLY A 132 -6.21 33.01 2.90
C GLY A 132 -5.34 32.78 1.65
N GLN A 133 -4.04 33.03 1.82
CA GLN A 133 -3.05 32.85 0.76
C GLN A 133 -2.54 31.41 0.68
N ILE A 134 -2.56 30.86 -0.52
CA ILE A 134 -1.95 29.57 -0.85
C ILE A 134 -0.43 29.71 -0.76
N LYS A 135 0.23 28.67 -0.23
CA LYS A 135 1.70 28.64 -0.13
C LYS A 135 2.32 28.76 -1.53
N ALA A 136 3.40 29.53 -1.65
CA ALA A 136 4.08 29.74 -2.94
C ALA A 136 4.51 28.43 -3.64
N ALA A 137 4.88 27.40 -2.88
CA ALA A 137 5.21 26.07 -3.41
C ALA A 137 4.01 25.34 -4.07
N ALA A 138 2.78 25.81 -3.80
CA ALA A 138 1.53 25.30 -4.33
C ALA A 138 0.91 26.24 -5.38
N HIS A 139 1.70 27.13 -6.00
CA HIS A 139 1.26 27.97 -7.12
C HIS A 139 1.37 27.22 -8.44
N LYS A 140 0.51 27.57 -9.41
CA LYS A 140 0.51 26.99 -10.76
C LYS A 140 1.90 27.04 -11.40
N GLY A 141 2.31 25.92 -12.00
CA GLY A 141 3.62 25.74 -12.63
C GLY A 141 4.73 25.30 -11.66
N GLN A 142 4.45 25.21 -10.36
CA GLN A 142 5.39 24.67 -9.38
C GLN A 142 5.26 23.14 -9.30
N ARG A 143 6.39 22.50 -9.03
CA ARG A 143 6.44 21.10 -8.61
C ARG A 143 6.24 21.03 -7.11
N ILE A 144 5.29 20.21 -6.68
CA ILE A 144 4.98 19.99 -5.26
C ILE A 144 5.18 18.53 -4.89
N TYR A 145 5.57 18.29 -3.64
CA TYR A 145 5.92 16.97 -3.15
C TYR A 145 4.96 16.52 -2.08
N ARG A 146 4.81 15.21 -1.95
CA ARG A 146 4.00 14.60 -0.92
C ARG A 146 4.36 15.19 0.46
N LYS A 147 3.34 15.60 1.19
CA LYS A 147 3.37 16.26 2.51
C LYS A 147 3.83 17.73 2.53
N ASP A 148 4.21 18.33 1.40
CA ASP A 148 4.41 19.78 1.37
C ASP A 148 3.09 20.49 1.69
N GLU A 149 3.17 21.59 2.44
CA GLU A 149 2.00 22.38 2.81
C GLU A 149 1.45 23.14 1.60
N ILE A 150 0.15 23.05 1.42
CA ILE A 150 -0.61 23.75 0.40
C ILE A 150 -1.22 25.04 0.98
N GLY A 151 -1.83 24.94 2.15
CA GLY A 151 -2.55 26.05 2.78
C GLY A 151 -3.32 25.64 4.03
N THR A 152 -4.29 26.46 4.41
CA THR A 152 -5.13 26.27 5.60
C THR A 152 -6.57 25.95 5.18
N ALA A 153 -7.19 24.97 5.84
CA ALA A 153 -8.61 24.67 5.64
C ALA A 153 -9.48 25.88 5.97
N GLY A 154 -10.41 26.23 5.09
CA GLY A 154 -11.29 27.38 5.20
C GLY A 154 -12.65 27.04 5.80
N LYS A 155 -13.69 27.68 5.28
CA LYS A 155 -15.09 27.52 5.66
C LYS A 155 -15.91 26.92 4.53
N VAL A 156 -16.83 26.03 4.90
CA VAL A 156 -17.87 25.50 4.01
C VAL A 156 -19.21 25.74 4.68
N TYR A 157 -20.08 26.54 4.06
CA TYR A 157 -21.36 26.95 4.65
C TYR A 157 -21.24 27.43 6.10
N GLY A 158 -20.23 28.27 6.39
CA GLY A 158 -19.97 28.85 7.71
C GLY A 158 -19.18 27.94 8.65
N ASP A 159 -19.14 26.63 8.42
CA ASP A 159 -18.38 25.70 9.25
C ASP A 159 -16.88 25.82 8.98
N ALA A 160 -16.13 26.22 10.00
CA ALA A 160 -14.69 26.44 9.91
C ALA A 160 -13.87 25.15 9.86
N HIS A 161 -12.63 25.28 9.38
CA HIS A 161 -11.61 24.23 9.29
C HIS A 161 -12.00 23.10 8.34
N ARG A 162 -12.64 23.45 7.23
CA ARG A 162 -13.11 22.49 6.23
C ARG A 162 -12.47 22.70 4.87
N ILE A 163 -12.34 21.61 4.12
CA ILE A 163 -12.03 21.62 2.68
C ILE A 163 -13.00 20.70 1.95
N HIS A 164 -13.19 20.94 0.65
CA HIS A 164 -13.72 19.94 -0.27
C HIS A 164 -12.53 19.30 -1.01
N PHE A 165 -12.44 17.97 -0.97
CA PHE A 165 -11.31 17.22 -1.53
C PHE A 165 -11.75 16.17 -2.55
N GLU A 166 -11.17 16.20 -3.75
CA GLU A 166 -11.49 15.28 -4.84
C GLU A 166 -10.27 14.56 -5.41
N ILE A 167 -10.53 13.39 -6.01
CA ILE A 167 -9.59 12.64 -6.84
C ILE A 167 -10.28 12.32 -8.17
N ILE A 168 -9.67 12.75 -9.28
CA ILE A 168 -10.27 12.62 -10.61
C ILE A 168 -9.28 12.12 -11.67
N CYS A 169 -9.80 11.49 -12.73
CA CYS A 169 -9.00 11.10 -13.91
C CYS A 169 -9.85 10.95 -15.19
N ASP A 170 -9.16 10.81 -16.32
CA ASP A 170 -9.78 10.51 -17.63
C ASP A 170 -10.03 9.00 -17.82
N ASP A 171 -10.69 8.63 -18.92
CA ASP A 171 -11.01 7.24 -19.27
C ASP A 171 -9.77 6.34 -19.42
N ALA A 172 -8.69 6.87 -20.02
CA ALA A 172 -7.48 6.11 -20.28
C ALA A 172 -6.76 5.76 -18.97
N ASN A 173 -6.72 6.70 -18.04
CA ASN A 173 -6.07 6.54 -16.75
C ASN A 173 -6.94 5.78 -15.76
N LEU A 174 -8.27 5.90 -15.80
CA LEU A 174 -9.13 4.98 -15.06
C LEU A 174 -8.82 3.53 -15.47
N ARG A 175 -8.75 3.26 -16.78
CA ARG A 175 -8.45 1.91 -17.28
C ARG A 175 -7.13 1.36 -16.73
N LYS A 176 -6.10 2.21 -16.62
CA LYS A 176 -4.83 1.81 -16.00
C LYS A 176 -4.96 1.57 -14.49
N LEU A 177 -5.72 2.41 -13.77
CA LEU A 177 -5.93 2.28 -12.33
C LEU A 177 -6.65 0.97 -11.96
N ILE A 178 -7.78 0.67 -12.63
CA ILE A 178 -8.66 -0.46 -12.25
C ILE A 178 -8.48 -1.72 -13.11
N GLY A 179 -7.60 -1.67 -14.12
CA GLY A 179 -7.28 -2.81 -15.00
C GLY A 179 -8.33 -3.13 -16.06
N ARG A 180 -9.38 -2.31 -16.20
CA ARG A 180 -10.50 -2.52 -17.14
C ARG A 180 -11.11 -1.18 -17.57
N PRO A 181 -11.78 -1.09 -18.74
CA PRO A 181 -12.46 0.15 -19.12
C PRO A 181 -13.60 0.44 -18.15
N GLY A 182 -13.90 1.72 -17.90
CA GLY A 182 -15.00 2.11 -17.01
C GLY A 182 -16.40 1.75 -17.53
N THR A 183 -16.54 1.40 -18.81
CA THR A 183 -17.76 0.80 -19.37
C THR A 183 -18.02 -0.61 -18.86
N GLN A 184 -17.00 -1.28 -18.30
CA GLN A 184 -17.10 -2.59 -17.69
C GLN A 184 -17.19 -2.45 -16.16
N ALA A 185 -18.41 -2.48 -15.63
CA ALA A 185 -18.65 -2.26 -14.21
C ALA A 185 -17.95 -3.33 -13.32
N GLU A 186 -18.06 -4.59 -13.72
CA GLU A 186 -17.59 -5.74 -12.95
C GLU A 186 -16.30 -6.36 -13.50
N VAL A 187 -15.45 -6.84 -12.59
CA VAL A 187 -14.27 -7.65 -12.93
C VAL A 187 -14.70 -8.93 -13.63
N ALA A 188 -14.05 -9.25 -14.76
CA ALA A 188 -14.26 -10.51 -15.45
C ALA A 188 -13.71 -11.68 -14.63
N THR A 189 -14.53 -12.70 -14.40
CA THR A 189 -14.21 -13.84 -13.51
C THR A 189 -13.82 -15.12 -14.26
N THR A 190 -13.74 -15.08 -15.59
CA THR A 190 -13.40 -16.25 -16.42
C THR A 190 -11.89 -16.54 -16.47
N ALA A 191 -11.05 -15.57 -16.09
CA ALA A 191 -9.60 -15.67 -16.07
C ALA A 191 -9.03 -15.07 -14.77
N HIS A 192 -7.74 -15.29 -14.52
CA HIS A 192 -7.06 -14.56 -13.45
C HIS A 192 -7.12 -13.05 -13.70
N GLY A 193 -7.12 -12.27 -12.63
CA GLY A 193 -6.92 -10.83 -12.67
C GLY A 193 -5.55 -10.44 -13.21
N ARG A 194 -5.25 -9.15 -13.15
CA ARG A 194 -4.04 -8.59 -13.74
C ARG A 194 -2.77 -9.06 -13.01
N SER A 195 -1.62 -9.08 -13.70
CA SER A 195 -0.31 -9.48 -13.15
C SER A 195 0.73 -8.36 -13.19
N ASP A 196 0.48 -7.32 -13.99
CA ASP A 196 1.26 -6.10 -14.09
C ASP A 196 1.21 -5.29 -12.78
N ALA A 197 0.04 -5.23 -12.13
CA ALA A 197 -0.16 -4.65 -10.80
C ALA A 197 -0.82 -5.66 -9.85
N VAL A 198 -0.17 -5.94 -8.71
CA VAL A 198 -0.66 -6.87 -7.69
C VAL A 198 -0.32 -6.29 -6.33
N PHE A 199 -1.32 -6.07 -5.47
CA PHE A 199 -1.15 -5.53 -4.14
C PHE A 199 -2.39 -5.73 -3.27
N GLY A 200 -2.26 -5.47 -1.97
CA GLY A 200 -3.34 -5.62 -1.00
C GLY A 200 -3.73 -7.08 -0.77
N GLU A 201 -5.03 -7.30 -0.60
CA GLU A 201 -5.61 -8.63 -0.41
C GLU A 201 -5.61 -9.43 -1.73
N ILE A 202 -5.37 -10.74 -1.63
CA ILE A 202 -5.40 -11.68 -2.77
C ILE A 202 -6.67 -12.50 -2.69
N TYR A 203 -7.46 -12.54 -3.76
CA TYR A 203 -8.74 -13.24 -3.80
C TYR A 203 -8.66 -14.49 -4.67
N PHE A 204 -9.18 -15.60 -4.16
CA PHE A 204 -9.33 -16.89 -4.83
C PHE A 204 -10.81 -17.13 -5.08
N GLN A 205 -11.23 -17.15 -6.33
CA GLN A 205 -12.57 -17.57 -6.70
C GLN A 205 -12.64 -19.09 -6.72
N LEU A 206 -13.48 -19.66 -5.87
CA LEU A 206 -13.69 -21.10 -5.81
C LEU A 206 -14.79 -21.49 -6.81
N PRO A 207 -14.58 -22.53 -7.63
CA PRO A 207 -15.62 -23.05 -8.50
C PRO A 207 -16.71 -23.76 -7.69
N SER A 208 -17.91 -23.86 -8.25
CA SER A 208 -18.93 -24.79 -7.74
C SER A 208 -18.35 -26.21 -7.67
N GLY A 209 -18.68 -26.94 -6.60
CA GLY A 209 -18.16 -28.27 -6.34
C GLY A 209 -16.81 -28.28 -5.62
N ALA A 210 -16.20 -27.12 -5.33
CA ALA A 210 -14.99 -27.07 -4.51
C ALA A 210 -15.25 -27.63 -3.10
N HIS A 211 -14.41 -28.55 -2.65
CA HIS A 211 -14.57 -29.27 -1.38
C HIS A 211 -13.73 -28.68 -0.24
N PHE A 212 -14.32 -28.66 0.95
CA PHE A 212 -13.67 -28.36 2.22
C PHE A 212 -13.57 -29.62 3.07
N TYR A 213 -12.48 -29.77 3.83
CA TYR A 213 -12.20 -30.96 4.64
C TYR A 213 -12.00 -30.62 6.12
N ALA A 214 -12.38 -31.51 7.04
CA ALA A 214 -12.19 -31.30 8.48
C ALA A 214 -10.71 -31.25 8.88
N THR A 215 -9.91 -32.15 8.29
CA THR A 215 -8.48 -32.28 8.58
C THR A 215 -7.65 -31.88 7.38
N LYS A 216 -6.53 -31.20 7.61
CA LYS A 216 -5.58 -30.82 6.56
C LYS A 216 -5.09 -32.07 5.83
N PRO A 217 -5.31 -32.19 4.51
CA PRO A 217 -4.68 -33.24 3.72
C PRO A 217 -3.16 -33.07 3.68
N ALA A 218 -2.43 -34.13 3.32
CA ALA A 218 -0.98 -34.06 3.20
C ALA A 218 -0.53 -33.09 2.09
N ASP A 219 0.64 -32.49 2.25
CA ASP A 219 1.18 -31.46 1.35
C ASP A 219 1.55 -31.98 -0.07
N ASN A 220 1.38 -33.28 -0.32
CA ASN A 220 1.53 -33.93 -1.64
C ASN A 220 0.24 -34.58 -2.15
N VAL A 221 -0.91 -34.26 -1.55
CA VAL A 221 -2.23 -34.78 -1.90
C VAL A 221 -3.15 -33.62 -2.29
N THR A 222 -3.67 -33.62 -3.51
CA THR A 222 -4.57 -32.58 -4.04
C THR A 222 -6.04 -32.87 -3.83
N ALA A 223 -6.40 -34.15 -3.72
CA ALA A 223 -7.75 -34.63 -3.41
C ALA A 223 -7.63 -35.84 -2.47
N PRO A 224 -7.95 -35.69 -1.17
CA PRO A 224 -7.87 -36.81 -0.23
C PRO A 224 -8.97 -37.85 -0.53
N PRO A 225 -8.72 -39.16 -0.27
CA PRO A 225 -9.73 -40.19 -0.47
C PRO A 225 -10.94 -39.98 0.45
N SER A 226 -12.15 -39.94 -0.14
CA SER A 226 -13.41 -39.67 0.59
C SER A 226 -13.68 -40.66 1.73
N ALA A 227 -13.18 -41.90 1.63
CA ALA A 227 -13.32 -42.90 2.68
C ALA A 227 -12.56 -42.54 3.98
N THR A 228 -11.48 -41.77 3.89
CA THR A 228 -10.60 -41.43 5.02
C THR A 228 -10.68 -39.97 5.44
N ASN A 229 -11.07 -39.07 4.54
CA ASN A 229 -11.27 -37.65 4.82
C ASN A 229 -12.39 -37.14 3.88
N PRO A 230 -13.67 -37.41 4.20
CA PRO A 230 -14.78 -36.94 3.39
C PRO A 230 -14.89 -35.41 3.43
N PRO A 231 -15.38 -34.77 2.35
CA PRO A 231 -15.71 -33.34 2.38
C PRO A 231 -16.71 -33.03 3.51
N VAL A 232 -16.44 -32.00 4.30
CA VAL A 232 -17.38 -31.45 5.29
C VAL A 232 -18.26 -30.35 4.73
N HIS A 233 -17.84 -29.72 3.65
CA HIS A 233 -18.61 -28.74 2.93
C HIS A 233 -18.23 -28.74 1.44
N THR A 234 -19.16 -28.34 0.58
CA THR A 234 -18.97 -28.20 -0.87
C THR A 234 -19.60 -26.90 -1.31
N VAL A 235 -18.89 -26.12 -2.13
CA VAL A 235 -19.40 -24.86 -2.68
C VAL A 235 -20.58 -25.13 -3.60
N ASP A 236 -21.72 -24.52 -3.29
CA ASP A 236 -22.97 -24.67 -4.05
C ASP A 236 -22.87 -24.15 -5.50
N ALA A 237 -23.74 -24.64 -6.38
CA ALA A 237 -23.78 -24.23 -7.79
C ALA A 237 -24.22 -22.78 -8.01
N ASP A 238 -25.05 -22.25 -7.12
CA ASP A 238 -25.69 -20.93 -7.30
C ASP A 238 -24.95 -19.79 -6.61
N ASN A 239 -23.84 -20.07 -5.91
CA ASN A 239 -23.13 -19.09 -5.09
C ASN A 239 -21.70 -18.85 -5.57
N SER A 240 -21.40 -17.60 -5.89
CA SER A 240 -20.01 -17.17 -6.03
C SER A 240 -19.35 -17.17 -4.65
N PHE A 241 -18.27 -17.94 -4.49
CA PHE A 241 -17.50 -18.04 -3.25
C PHE A 241 -16.07 -17.57 -3.50
N TYR A 242 -15.64 -16.54 -2.78
CA TYR A 242 -14.26 -16.06 -2.83
C TYR A 242 -13.58 -16.22 -1.48
N VAL A 243 -12.33 -16.63 -1.50
CA VAL A 243 -11.44 -16.58 -0.33
C VAL A 243 -10.49 -15.42 -0.51
N GLY A 244 -10.50 -14.45 0.40
CA GLY A 244 -9.52 -13.38 0.45
C GLY A 244 -8.41 -13.69 1.44
N MET A 245 -7.15 -13.44 1.05
CA MET A 245 -5.95 -13.65 1.85
C MET A 245 -5.26 -12.30 2.09
N ARG A 246 -5.27 -11.84 3.35
CA ARG A 246 -4.72 -10.54 3.76
C ARG A 246 -3.63 -10.69 4.79
N TYR A 247 -2.45 -10.19 4.43
CA TYR A 247 -1.31 -10.04 5.33
C TYR A 247 -1.47 -8.81 6.21
N ARG A 248 -1.08 -8.90 7.49
CA ARG A 248 -1.02 -7.73 8.39
C ARG A 248 0.16 -6.85 8.07
N ALA A 249 1.27 -7.42 7.62
CA ALA A 249 2.45 -6.68 7.17
C ALA A 249 3.00 -5.64 8.17
N GLY A 250 2.87 -5.90 9.47
CA GLY A 250 3.27 -4.98 10.54
C GLY A 250 2.23 -3.91 10.90
N ASP A 251 1.06 -3.89 10.26
CA ASP A 251 -0.04 -2.97 10.54
C ASP A 251 -0.86 -3.41 11.76
N GLY A 252 -1.29 -2.45 12.57
CA GLY A 252 -2.13 -2.70 13.75
C GLY A 252 -1.38 -3.18 15.01
N PRO A 253 -2.09 -3.84 15.94
CA PRO A 253 -1.55 -4.28 17.23
C PRO A 253 -0.37 -5.23 17.10
N ALA A 254 0.60 -5.13 18.03
CA ALA A 254 1.83 -5.92 17.98
C ALA A 254 1.59 -7.44 17.91
N ALA A 255 0.56 -7.93 18.62
CA ALA A 255 0.21 -9.35 18.68
C ALA A 255 -0.37 -9.93 17.38
N GLU A 256 -0.65 -9.08 16.38
CA GLU A 256 -1.17 -9.46 15.05
C GLU A 256 -0.13 -9.29 13.94
N ARG A 257 1.03 -8.69 14.23
CA ARG A 257 2.09 -8.48 13.23
C ARG A 257 2.65 -9.85 12.79
N GLY A 258 2.85 -10.02 11.48
CA GLY A 258 3.27 -11.29 10.89
C GLY A 258 2.13 -12.29 10.60
N ALA A 259 0.90 -11.99 11.00
CA ALA A 259 -0.26 -12.85 10.76
C ALA A 259 -0.83 -12.69 9.33
N VAL A 260 -1.48 -13.75 8.86
CA VAL A 260 -2.35 -13.75 7.68
C VAL A 260 -3.79 -14.02 8.11
N TYR A 261 -4.73 -13.36 7.45
CA TYR A 261 -6.16 -13.56 7.62
C TYR A 261 -6.76 -14.10 6.34
N PHE A 262 -7.59 -15.14 6.46
CA PHE A 262 -8.41 -15.67 5.39
C PHE A 262 -9.87 -15.28 5.61
N TYR A 263 -10.44 -14.53 4.68
CA TYR A 263 -11.84 -14.12 4.69
C TYR A 263 -12.61 -14.91 3.63
N ALA A 264 -13.87 -15.24 3.90
CA ALA A 264 -14.77 -15.76 2.88
C ALA A 264 -15.78 -14.69 2.48
N TYR A 265 -15.93 -14.50 1.18
CA TYR A 265 -16.92 -13.62 0.56
C TYR A 265 -17.91 -14.50 -0.19
N THR A 266 -19.12 -14.58 0.33
CA THR A 266 -20.22 -15.33 -0.29
C THR A 266 -21.26 -14.37 -0.82
N GLN A 267 -21.78 -14.64 -2.00
CA GLN A 267 -22.98 -13.99 -2.49
C GLN A 267 -24.16 -14.42 -1.60
N ARG A 268 -24.61 -13.57 -0.67
CA ARG A 268 -25.86 -13.79 0.06
C ARG A 268 -27.00 -13.06 -0.66
N ARG A 269 -28.07 -13.80 -0.98
CA ARG A 269 -29.41 -13.23 -1.16
C ARG A 269 -30.05 -13.19 0.23
N SER A 270 -30.33 -12.00 0.75
CA SER A 270 -30.93 -11.84 2.08
C SER A 270 -32.39 -12.27 2.06
N THR A 271 -32.79 -13.19 2.93
CA THR A 271 -34.20 -13.49 3.25
C THR A 271 -34.54 -13.27 4.73
N GLU A 272 -33.63 -12.77 5.56
CA GLU A 272 -33.73 -12.89 7.04
C GLU A 272 -33.78 -11.57 7.85
N THR A 273 -33.98 -10.41 7.23
CA THR A 273 -34.22 -9.16 8.00
C THR A 273 -35.39 -8.30 7.52
N GLY A 274 -36.23 -8.77 6.60
CA GLY A 274 -37.35 -7.96 6.09
C GLY A 274 -36.93 -6.73 5.27
N GLU A 275 -35.62 -6.56 5.01
CA GLU A 275 -35.10 -5.68 3.97
C GLU A 275 -34.89 -6.55 2.73
N GLU A 276 -35.91 -6.65 1.89
CA GLU A 276 -35.75 -7.19 0.53
C GLU A 276 -34.73 -6.33 -0.20
N SER A 277 -33.53 -6.88 -0.43
CA SER A 277 -32.65 -6.38 -1.49
C SER A 277 -32.44 -7.52 -2.46
N GLU A 278 -32.92 -7.34 -3.70
CA GLU A 278 -32.71 -8.26 -4.82
C GLU A 278 -31.22 -8.36 -5.23
N GLU A 279 -30.34 -7.57 -4.62
CA GLU A 279 -28.91 -7.52 -4.93
C GLU A 279 -28.04 -8.35 -3.97
N ALA A 280 -27.22 -9.21 -4.58
CA ALA A 280 -26.10 -9.91 -3.98
C ALA A 280 -25.25 -9.03 -3.04
N GLN A 281 -25.20 -9.36 -1.75
CA GLN A 281 -24.22 -8.79 -0.82
C GLN A 281 -23.13 -9.82 -0.53
N PHE A 282 -21.88 -9.42 -0.75
CA PHE A 282 -20.71 -10.16 -0.31
C PHE A 282 -20.26 -9.59 1.04
N LEU A 283 -20.44 -10.37 2.11
CA LEU A 283 -19.98 -10.01 3.43
C LEU A 283 -18.83 -10.94 3.83
N PRO A 284 -17.75 -10.40 4.44
CA PRO A 284 -16.74 -11.25 5.03
C PRO A 284 -17.38 -12.05 6.18
N LEU A 285 -17.33 -13.38 6.09
CA LEU A 285 -17.63 -14.23 7.23
C LEU A 285 -16.45 -14.16 8.20
N THR A 286 -16.55 -13.27 9.19
CA THR A 286 -15.61 -13.27 10.33
C THR A 286 -16.25 -14.03 11.48
N VAL A 287 -16.01 -15.34 11.54
CA VAL A 287 -16.24 -16.09 12.79
C VAL A 287 -15.13 -15.66 13.74
N ALA A 288 -15.46 -14.83 14.74
CA ALA A 288 -14.62 -14.40 15.87
C ALA A 288 -13.11 -14.60 15.62
N GLY A 289 -12.48 -13.67 14.89
CA GLY A 289 -11.10 -13.73 14.38
C GLY A 289 -10.21 -14.79 15.04
N THR A 290 -10.26 -16.02 14.55
CA THR A 290 -9.28 -17.01 14.95
C THR A 290 -7.98 -16.65 14.24
N LYS A 291 -7.04 -16.02 14.96
CA LYS A 291 -5.61 -16.30 14.76
C LYS A 291 -5.53 -17.78 14.43
N ALA A 292 -5.06 -18.16 13.25
CA ALA A 292 -5.16 -19.56 12.85
C ALA A 292 -4.45 -20.41 13.92
N THR A 293 -5.27 -21.12 14.69
CA THR A 293 -4.86 -21.96 15.81
C THR A 293 -5.18 -23.36 15.36
N VAL A 294 -4.17 -24.20 15.16
CA VAL A 294 -4.37 -25.63 14.92
C VAL A 294 -3.67 -26.40 16.04
N THR A 295 -4.43 -27.35 16.60
CA THR A 295 -4.13 -28.20 17.75
C THR A 295 -3.43 -29.52 17.33
N ARG A 296 -2.77 -30.13 18.33
CA ARG A 296 -1.61 -31.07 18.38
C ARG A 296 -1.83 -32.56 18.03
N ARG A 297 -0.73 -33.26 17.66
CA ARG A 297 -0.38 -34.61 18.18
C ARG A 297 1.15 -34.79 18.33
N VAL A 298 1.59 -35.29 19.49
CA VAL A 298 2.99 -35.71 19.75
C VAL A 298 3.05 -37.24 19.84
N THR A 299 4.00 -37.84 19.14
CA THR A 299 4.44 -39.23 19.35
C THR A 299 5.94 -39.28 19.60
N THR A 300 6.35 -40.11 20.55
CA THR A 300 7.75 -40.41 20.86
C THR A 300 8.19 -41.61 20.01
N ASP A 301 9.32 -41.52 19.33
CA ASP A 301 9.94 -42.71 18.73
C ASP A 301 10.63 -43.59 19.79
N ARG A 302 10.92 -44.84 19.44
CA ARG A 302 11.58 -45.81 20.35
C ARG A 302 13.01 -45.42 20.76
N ASN A 303 13.56 -44.34 20.18
CA ASN A 303 14.93 -43.89 20.41
C ASN A 303 15.01 -42.62 21.27
N GLY A 304 13.88 -42.16 21.82
CA GLY A 304 13.85 -41.01 22.72
C GLY A 304 14.16 -39.67 22.02
N ARG A 305 14.08 -39.59 20.69
CA ARG A 305 14.28 -38.34 19.97
C ARG A 305 12.99 -37.52 20.02
N LYS A 306 12.99 -36.44 20.80
CA LYS A 306 11.98 -35.38 20.70
C LYS A 306 12.28 -34.54 19.46
N VAL A 307 11.35 -34.51 18.50
CA VAL A 307 11.41 -33.60 17.35
C VAL A 307 10.23 -32.61 17.45
N THR A 308 10.62 -31.40 17.86
CA THR A 308 10.07 -30.03 17.79
C THR A 308 8.56 -29.71 17.83
N GLU A 309 8.22 -29.06 18.95
CA GLU A 309 7.57 -27.75 19.17
C GLU A 309 6.59 -27.16 18.14
N ASP A 310 5.47 -26.74 18.73
CA ASP A 310 4.27 -26.11 18.18
C ASP A 310 4.56 -24.79 17.45
N ARG A 311 3.84 -24.51 16.35
CA ARG A 311 3.81 -23.16 15.76
C ARG A 311 2.39 -22.74 15.40
N THR A 312 1.92 -21.69 16.06
CA THR A 312 0.70 -20.94 15.73
C THR A 312 0.93 -20.11 14.46
N PHE A 313 -0.13 -19.79 13.69
CA PHE A 313 -0.03 -18.94 12.49
C PHE A 313 0.26 -17.44 12.81
N GLU A 314 0.65 -17.12 14.04
CA GLU A 314 1.05 -15.78 14.48
C GLU A 314 2.33 -15.29 13.78
N ASN A 315 3.02 -16.16 13.04
CA ASN A 315 4.25 -15.86 12.31
C ASN A 315 4.18 -16.27 10.82
N TYR A 316 2.98 -16.44 10.23
CA TYR A 316 2.83 -16.96 8.86
C TYR A 316 3.72 -16.23 7.84
N GLU A 317 3.76 -14.89 7.88
CA GLU A 317 4.65 -14.09 7.03
C GLU A 317 6.12 -14.38 7.28
N TYR A 318 6.49 -14.54 8.54
CA TYR A 318 7.88 -14.76 8.96
C TYR A 318 8.37 -16.18 8.61
N GLU A 319 7.44 -17.13 8.44
CA GLU A 319 7.70 -18.54 8.14
C GLU A 319 7.44 -18.92 6.69
N HIS A 320 7.06 -17.96 5.85
CA HIS A 320 6.68 -18.20 4.46
C HIS A 320 7.79 -18.92 3.66
N TYR A 321 9.06 -18.60 3.93
CA TYR A 321 10.22 -19.32 3.37
C TYR A 321 10.25 -20.81 3.74
N LEU A 322 10.05 -21.12 5.02
CA LEU A 322 10.07 -22.50 5.51
C LEU A 322 8.88 -23.28 4.94
N THR A 323 7.71 -22.65 4.90
CA THR A 323 6.49 -23.24 4.33
C THR A 323 6.68 -23.59 2.86
N ALA A 324 7.21 -22.67 2.05
CA ALA A 324 7.47 -22.90 0.63
C ALA A 324 8.51 -24.02 0.40
N THR A 325 9.56 -24.04 1.20
CA THR A 325 10.64 -25.04 1.10
C THR A 325 10.14 -26.44 1.48
N ASN A 326 9.37 -26.56 2.56
CA ASN A 326 8.78 -27.82 3.00
C ASN A 326 7.76 -28.35 1.99
N LEU A 327 6.90 -27.46 1.45
CA LEU A 327 5.90 -27.83 0.45
C LEU A 327 6.56 -28.31 -0.85
N SER A 328 7.63 -27.65 -1.31
CA SER A 328 8.44 -28.11 -2.44
C SER A 328 9.10 -29.47 -2.15
N ALA A 329 9.69 -29.65 -0.97
CA ALA A 329 10.35 -30.89 -0.58
C ALA A 329 9.40 -32.10 -0.47
N ALA A 330 8.14 -31.86 -0.12
CA ALA A 330 7.09 -32.87 -0.09
C ALA A 330 6.73 -33.44 -1.47
N GLN A 331 7.07 -32.72 -2.55
CA GLN A 331 6.79 -33.16 -3.92
C GLN A 331 7.80 -34.21 -4.42
N PRO A 332 7.40 -35.10 -5.35
CA PRO A 332 8.30 -36.01 -6.04
C PRO A 332 9.50 -35.29 -6.63
N ALA A 333 10.68 -35.93 -6.62
CA ALA A 333 11.91 -35.32 -7.15
C ALA A 333 11.77 -34.97 -8.65
N THR A 334 11.09 -35.82 -9.41
CA THR A 334 10.74 -35.55 -10.81
C THR A 334 9.66 -34.48 -10.87
N GLY A 335 9.97 -33.33 -11.47
CA GLY A 335 9.02 -32.22 -11.59
C GLY A 335 8.82 -31.39 -10.32
N ARG A 336 9.71 -31.52 -9.32
CA ARG A 336 9.67 -30.70 -8.11
C ARG A 336 9.77 -29.20 -8.46
N PRO A 337 8.81 -28.36 -8.05
CA PRO A 337 8.92 -26.92 -8.25
C PRO A 337 10.00 -26.32 -7.36
N ALA A 338 10.68 -25.26 -7.81
CA ALA A 338 11.60 -24.51 -6.96
C ALA A 338 10.87 -23.93 -5.74
N PRO A 339 11.45 -23.97 -4.52
CA PRO A 339 10.89 -23.29 -3.35
C PRO A 339 10.54 -21.81 -3.60
N SER A 340 11.32 -21.12 -4.43
CA SER A 340 11.08 -19.75 -4.87
C SER A 340 9.76 -19.55 -5.62
N ALA A 341 9.44 -20.43 -6.55
CA ALA A 341 8.17 -20.41 -7.27
C ALA A 341 6.99 -20.77 -6.35
N VAL A 342 7.18 -21.75 -5.45
CA VAL A 342 6.19 -22.11 -4.43
C VAL A 342 5.94 -20.93 -3.48
N TYR A 343 6.97 -20.15 -3.14
CA TYR A 343 6.84 -18.94 -2.34
C TYR A 343 5.88 -17.95 -3.01
N GLU A 344 6.05 -17.68 -4.31
CA GLU A 344 5.13 -16.83 -5.07
C GLU A 344 3.71 -17.38 -5.13
N MET A 345 3.55 -18.68 -5.40
CA MET A 345 2.23 -19.33 -5.40
C MET A 345 1.53 -19.19 -4.04
N LEU A 346 2.24 -19.38 -2.93
CA LEU A 346 1.68 -19.15 -1.60
C LEU A 346 1.37 -17.67 -1.33
N ARG A 347 2.12 -16.74 -1.93
CA ARG A 347 2.00 -15.29 -1.68
C ARG A 347 0.91 -14.62 -2.53
N PHE A 348 0.76 -15.04 -3.77
CA PHE A 348 -0.12 -14.42 -4.77
C PHE A 348 -1.15 -15.38 -5.34
N GLY A 349 -1.20 -16.63 -4.87
CA GLY A 349 -1.99 -17.71 -5.44
C GLY A 349 -1.40 -18.33 -6.72
N ARG A 350 -0.48 -17.62 -7.38
CA ARG A 350 0.17 -18.03 -8.64
C ARG A 350 1.55 -17.40 -8.75
N VAL A 351 2.36 -17.91 -9.67
CA VAL A 351 3.61 -17.26 -10.08
C VAL A 351 3.27 -16.06 -10.95
N ILE A 352 3.69 -14.86 -10.52
CA ILE A 352 3.45 -13.60 -11.24
C ILE A 352 4.69 -13.14 -11.99
N ASP A 353 5.90 -13.44 -11.49
CA ASP A 353 7.16 -13.15 -12.17
C ASP A 353 7.57 -14.32 -13.08
N THR A 354 6.75 -14.60 -14.09
CA THR A 354 6.96 -15.71 -15.02
C THR A 354 8.22 -15.57 -15.87
N ALA A 355 8.89 -14.41 -15.85
CA ALA A 355 10.17 -14.20 -16.52
C ALA A 355 11.36 -14.75 -15.72
N ASN A 356 11.23 -14.84 -14.39
CA ASN A 356 12.32 -15.23 -13.48
C ASN A 356 12.01 -16.49 -12.64
N GLU A 357 10.76 -16.96 -12.67
CA GLU A 357 10.28 -18.12 -11.93
C GLU A 357 9.62 -19.14 -12.86
N THR A 358 9.62 -20.41 -12.43
CA THR A 358 8.93 -21.51 -13.12
C THR A 358 7.51 -21.65 -12.62
N ALA A 359 6.57 -22.02 -13.50
CA ALA A 359 5.19 -22.25 -13.09
C ALA A 359 5.09 -23.39 -12.06
N VAL A 360 4.23 -23.22 -11.05
CA VAL A 360 3.93 -24.26 -10.06
C VAL A 360 2.75 -25.10 -10.56
N PRO A 361 2.90 -26.43 -10.72
CA PRO A 361 1.82 -27.27 -11.21
C PRO A 361 0.70 -27.42 -10.16
N HIS A 362 -0.54 -27.64 -10.61
CA HIS A 362 -1.70 -27.86 -9.73
C HIS A 362 -1.63 -29.15 -8.90
N THR A 363 -0.62 -30.01 -9.15
CA THR A 363 -0.29 -31.16 -8.29
C THR A 363 0.29 -30.75 -6.95
N VAL A 364 0.71 -29.49 -6.80
CA VAL A 364 1.24 -28.92 -5.55
C VAL A 364 0.08 -28.23 -4.84
N PRO A 365 -0.48 -28.82 -3.77
CA PRO A 365 -1.65 -28.24 -3.12
C PRO A 365 -1.30 -27.00 -2.31
N ASN A 366 -2.24 -26.05 -2.24
CA ASN A 366 -2.21 -24.92 -1.32
C ASN A 366 -3.36 -25.06 -0.31
N TRP A 367 -3.19 -25.96 0.66
CA TRP A 367 -4.21 -26.20 1.69
C TRP A 367 -4.25 -25.06 2.70
N GLN A 368 -5.37 -24.34 2.74
CA GLN A 368 -5.64 -23.28 3.71
C GLN A 368 -6.91 -23.58 4.49
N LYS A 369 -6.93 -23.20 5.77
CA LYS A 369 -8.12 -23.33 6.62
C LYS A 369 -8.93 -22.05 6.52
N VAL A 370 -10.20 -22.18 6.12
CA VAL A 370 -11.06 -21.05 5.79
C VAL A 370 -12.47 -21.31 6.32
N ALA A 371 -13.11 -20.27 6.85
CA ALA A 371 -14.53 -20.31 7.21
C ALA A 371 -15.41 -20.42 5.95
N TYR A 372 -16.40 -21.31 5.95
CA TYR A 372 -17.41 -21.39 4.88
C TYR A 372 -18.81 -21.01 5.36
N SER A 373 -19.01 -20.87 6.67
CA SER A 373 -20.21 -20.29 7.28
C SER A 373 -19.83 -19.38 8.45
N ALA A 374 -20.82 -18.78 9.10
CA ALA A 374 -20.58 -17.90 10.26
C ALA A 374 -20.13 -18.66 11.52
N THR A 375 -20.13 -19.99 11.50
CA THR A 375 -19.76 -20.83 12.65
C THR A 375 -18.87 -22.01 12.28
N GLU A 376 -18.62 -22.25 11.00
CA GLU A 376 -17.92 -23.44 10.52
C GLU A 376 -16.77 -23.11 9.57
N GLU A 377 -15.74 -23.95 9.63
CA GLU A 377 -14.50 -23.82 8.87
C GLU A 377 -14.00 -25.17 8.35
N GLY A 378 -13.16 -25.15 7.31
CA GLY A 378 -12.57 -26.34 6.74
C GLY A 378 -11.34 -26.03 5.89
N TRP A 379 -10.60 -27.08 5.53
CA TRP A 379 -9.42 -26.98 4.68
C TRP A 379 -9.78 -27.06 3.20
N VAL A 380 -9.34 -26.09 2.41
CA VAL A 380 -9.58 -26.02 0.95
C VAL A 380 -8.25 -25.84 0.21
N ASN A 381 -8.13 -26.47 -0.97
CA ASN A 381 -6.93 -26.36 -1.82
C ASN A 381 -7.07 -25.14 -2.74
N LEU A 382 -6.35 -24.07 -2.44
CA LEU A 382 -6.38 -22.82 -3.19
C LEU A 382 -5.55 -22.84 -4.50
N ASN A 383 -4.88 -23.95 -4.83
CA ASN A 383 -4.13 -24.12 -6.10
C ASN A 383 -4.81 -25.15 -7.04
N ALA A 384 -6.11 -25.42 -6.86
CA ALA A 384 -6.87 -26.26 -7.79
C ALA A 384 -7.01 -25.61 -9.19
N THR A 385 -7.21 -26.42 -10.24
CA THR A 385 -7.17 -26.03 -11.67
C THR A 385 -8.16 -24.92 -12.05
N ASP A 386 -9.33 -24.92 -11.43
CA ASP A 386 -10.44 -24.02 -11.80
C ASP A 386 -10.56 -22.80 -10.88
N ILE A 387 -9.54 -22.56 -10.05
CA ILE A 387 -9.48 -21.37 -9.21
C ILE A 387 -8.97 -20.18 -10.04
N ARG A 388 -9.67 -19.05 -9.94
CA ARG A 388 -9.25 -17.76 -10.51
C ARG A 388 -8.78 -16.84 -9.40
N ILE A 389 -7.79 -16.01 -9.72
CA ILE A 389 -7.00 -15.30 -8.71
C ILE A 389 -6.95 -13.83 -9.05
N PHE A 390 -7.26 -12.98 -8.08
CA PHE A 390 -7.36 -11.52 -8.20
C PHE A 390 -6.67 -10.85 -7.01
N SER A 391 -6.60 -9.53 -7.02
CA SER A 391 -6.12 -8.73 -5.90
C SER A 391 -6.91 -7.43 -5.73
N ASP A 392 -6.62 -6.65 -4.69
CA ASP A 392 -7.17 -5.30 -4.53
C ASP A 392 -6.88 -4.40 -5.76
N ALA A 393 -5.82 -4.69 -6.52
CA ALA A 393 -5.48 -3.98 -7.76
C ALA A 393 -6.49 -4.16 -8.91
N ASP A 394 -7.39 -5.14 -8.81
CA ASP A 394 -8.45 -5.40 -9.77
C ASP A 394 -9.76 -4.65 -9.45
N PHE A 395 -9.84 -3.96 -8.29
CA PHE A 395 -11.06 -3.29 -7.83
C PHE A 395 -12.32 -4.20 -7.91
N PRO A 396 -12.31 -5.35 -7.23
CA PRO A 396 -13.37 -6.35 -7.38
C PRO A 396 -14.69 -5.96 -6.70
N HIS A 397 -15.80 -6.26 -7.37
CA HIS A 397 -17.14 -5.92 -6.90
C HIS A 397 -17.54 -6.70 -5.64
N TRP A 398 -17.05 -7.93 -5.45
CA TRP A 398 -17.25 -8.70 -4.21
C TRP A 398 -16.52 -8.10 -3.00
N ALA A 399 -15.48 -7.27 -3.22
CA ALA A 399 -14.85 -6.50 -2.15
C ALA A 399 -15.52 -5.12 -1.91
N GLY A 400 -16.66 -4.88 -2.56
CA GLY A 400 -17.49 -3.68 -2.40
C GLY A 400 -17.26 -2.58 -3.45
N TRP A 401 -16.33 -2.75 -4.39
CA TRP A 401 -16.09 -1.72 -5.42
C TRP A 401 -17.23 -1.63 -6.42
N THR A 402 -17.72 -0.42 -6.68
CA THR A 402 -18.74 -0.17 -7.70
C THR A 402 -18.26 0.89 -8.68
N VAL A 403 -18.34 0.57 -9.97
CA VAL A 403 -18.07 1.52 -11.06
C VAL A 403 -19.42 1.94 -11.65
N LEU A 404 -19.69 3.25 -11.65
CA LEU A 404 -20.93 3.87 -12.11
C LEU A 404 -20.66 4.71 -13.35
N ASN A 405 -21.30 4.31 -14.44
CA ASN A 405 -21.30 4.99 -15.74
C ASN A 405 -22.64 4.75 -16.46
N ASP A 406 -23.69 4.62 -15.65
CA ASP A 406 -25.06 4.36 -16.06
C ASP A 406 -25.94 5.62 -15.93
N ASP A 407 -25.31 6.76 -15.64
CA ASP A 407 -26.00 8.04 -15.65
C ASP A 407 -26.16 8.52 -17.10
N GLY A 408 -27.41 8.53 -17.58
CA GLY A 408 -27.74 8.84 -18.99
C GLY A 408 -27.53 10.31 -19.38
N HIS A 409 -27.12 11.16 -18.43
CA HIS A 409 -26.94 12.60 -18.61
C HIS A 409 -25.48 13.00 -18.41
N ALA A 410 -24.82 13.46 -19.49
CA ALA A 410 -23.42 13.88 -19.44
C ALA A 410 -23.21 15.32 -18.90
N VAL A 411 -24.29 16.00 -18.51
CA VAL A 411 -24.29 17.44 -18.18
C VAL A 411 -25.11 17.75 -16.93
N ASP A 412 -26.20 17.05 -16.63
CA ASP A 412 -27.02 17.34 -15.45
C ASP A 412 -26.28 16.97 -14.15
N SER A 413 -26.28 17.85 -13.15
CA SER A 413 -25.67 17.58 -11.84
C SER A 413 -26.53 16.69 -10.94
N ARG A 414 -27.77 16.35 -11.33
CA ARG A 414 -28.59 15.35 -10.63
C ARG A 414 -28.26 13.96 -11.12
N SER A 415 -27.98 13.06 -10.19
CA SER A 415 -27.76 11.64 -10.45
C SER A 415 -29.05 10.94 -10.84
N GLU A 416 -29.06 10.33 -12.04
CA GLU A 416 -30.08 9.40 -12.48
C GLU A 416 -29.59 7.94 -12.44
N ALA A 417 -28.40 7.69 -11.88
CA ALA A 417 -27.74 6.39 -11.83
C ALA A 417 -28.62 5.32 -11.17
N SER A 418 -28.94 4.28 -11.93
CA SER A 418 -29.90 3.23 -11.56
C SER A 418 -29.52 2.49 -10.27
N LYS A 419 -28.22 2.22 -10.08
CA LYS A 419 -27.71 1.54 -8.88
C LYS A 419 -27.85 2.37 -7.61
N ILE A 420 -27.52 3.67 -7.68
CA ILE A 420 -27.67 4.54 -6.50
C ILE A 420 -29.15 4.65 -6.14
N LYS A 421 -30.02 4.85 -7.12
CA LYS A 421 -31.47 4.84 -6.91
C LYS A 421 -31.95 3.57 -6.23
N ALA A 422 -31.52 2.40 -6.70
CA ALA A 422 -31.87 1.13 -6.09
C ALA A 422 -31.42 1.03 -4.63
N TRP A 423 -30.27 1.62 -4.26
CA TRP A 423 -29.77 1.60 -2.89
C TRP A 423 -30.51 2.56 -1.95
N VAL A 424 -31.02 3.68 -2.46
CA VAL A 424 -31.68 4.71 -1.64
C VAL A 424 -33.20 4.64 -1.69
N THR A 425 -33.79 3.89 -2.63
CA THR A 425 -35.24 3.68 -2.71
C THR A 425 -35.69 2.67 -1.66
N ASP A 426 -36.76 2.98 -0.92
CA ASP A 426 -37.33 2.08 0.08
C ASP A 426 -38.13 0.95 -0.59
N PRO A 427 -37.78 -0.34 -0.41
CA PRO A 427 -38.62 -1.44 -0.88
C PRO A 427 -39.96 -1.55 -0.14
N ALA A 428 -40.08 -1.00 1.08
CA ALA A 428 -41.31 -1.02 1.87
C ALA A 428 -42.27 0.12 1.53
N ASP A 429 -41.78 1.21 0.92
CA ASP A 429 -42.54 2.39 0.46
C ASP A 429 -43.77 2.67 1.36
N ALA A 430 -43.54 3.09 2.61
CA ALA A 430 -44.55 3.08 3.68
C ALA A 430 -45.78 3.96 3.35
N ASN A 431 -45.60 5.00 2.54
CA ASN A 431 -46.60 5.90 1.96
C ASN A 431 -47.11 5.45 0.57
N LYS A 432 -46.45 4.48 -0.08
CA LYS A 432 -46.79 3.91 -1.39
C LYS A 432 -46.75 4.90 -2.54
N ASP A 433 -46.00 5.98 -2.40
CA ASP A 433 -45.93 7.02 -3.43
C ASP A 433 -44.78 6.81 -4.43
N ARG A 434 -43.88 5.85 -4.15
CA ARG A 434 -42.70 5.52 -4.95
C ARG A 434 -41.72 6.69 -5.09
N ILE A 435 -41.77 7.66 -4.19
CA ILE A 435 -40.94 8.86 -4.17
C ILE A 435 -40.10 8.83 -2.89
N VAL A 436 -38.79 9.03 -3.01
CA VAL A 436 -37.92 9.23 -1.84
C VAL A 436 -37.90 10.72 -1.51
N ASN A 437 -38.54 11.16 -0.44
CA ASN A 437 -38.45 12.56 -0.03
C ASN A 437 -37.06 12.88 0.59
N PRO A 438 -36.69 14.17 0.78
CA PRO A 438 -35.37 14.51 1.31
C PRO A 438 -35.02 13.88 2.67
N ALA A 439 -35.98 13.74 3.57
CA ALA A 439 -35.76 13.12 4.88
C ALA A 439 -35.57 11.60 4.78
N GLU A 440 -36.30 10.95 3.86
CA GLU A 440 -36.09 9.53 3.54
C GLU A 440 -34.74 9.31 2.90
N LEU A 441 -34.34 10.17 1.95
CA LEU A 441 -33.02 10.10 1.32
C LEU A 441 -31.91 10.25 2.36
N GLU A 442 -32.01 11.24 3.26
CA GLU A 442 -31.05 11.43 4.35
C GLU A 442 -30.98 10.20 5.26
N SER A 443 -32.12 9.65 5.66
CA SER A 443 -32.19 8.42 6.46
C SER A 443 -31.52 7.24 5.76
N ARG A 444 -31.76 7.08 4.45
CA ARG A 444 -31.25 5.98 3.62
C ARG A 444 -29.75 6.10 3.36
N LEU A 445 -29.26 7.29 3.04
CA LEU A 445 -27.83 7.58 2.97
C LEU A 445 -27.14 7.33 4.32
N ASN A 446 -27.90 7.43 5.42
CA ASN A 446 -27.43 7.09 6.76
C ASN A 446 -27.50 5.61 7.13
N ALA A 447 -28.11 4.74 6.31
CA ALA A 447 -28.11 3.30 6.54
C ALA A 447 -26.68 2.73 6.41
N SER A 448 -26.28 1.91 7.38
CA SER A 448 -24.90 1.40 7.47
C SER A 448 -24.44 0.62 6.23
N TRP A 449 -25.35 -0.13 5.59
CA TRP A 449 -25.05 -0.88 4.38
C TRP A 449 -24.95 0.02 3.14
N VAL A 450 -25.75 1.08 3.04
CA VAL A 450 -25.65 2.09 1.97
C VAL A 450 -24.33 2.83 2.06
N LYS A 451 -23.94 3.30 3.26
CA LYS A 451 -22.62 3.93 3.48
C LYS A 451 -21.49 3.05 2.97
N LYS A 452 -21.50 1.76 3.32
CA LYS A 452 -20.48 0.79 2.88
C LYS A 452 -20.43 0.63 1.35
N ARG A 453 -21.57 0.69 0.66
CA ARG A 453 -21.62 0.66 -0.83
C ARG A 453 -21.01 1.94 -1.42
N LEU A 454 -21.41 3.10 -0.92
CA LEU A 454 -20.93 4.39 -1.42
C LEU A 454 -19.42 4.60 -1.17
N GLU A 455 -18.89 4.06 -0.08
CA GLU A 455 -17.48 4.20 0.31
C GLU A 455 -16.47 3.67 -0.71
N LYS A 456 -16.86 2.75 -1.60
CA LYS A 456 -16.00 2.20 -2.66
C LYS A 456 -16.58 2.43 -4.05
N THR A 457 -17.12 3.61 -4.29
CA THR A 457 -17.66 3.99 -5.59
C THR A 457 -16.63 4.74 -6.45
N ILE A 458 -16.67 4.48 -7.75
CA ILE A 458 -16.00 5.24 -8.81
C ILE A 458 -17.10 5.64 -9.79
N ALA A 459 -17.30 6.92 -10.04
CA ALA A 459 -18.44 7.39 -10.82
C ALA A 459 -18.00 8.40 -11.88
N LYS A 460 -18.64 8.36 -13.05
CA LYS A 460 -18.43 9.33 -14.13
C LYS A 460 -19.58 10.32 -14.17
N PHE A 461 -19.27 11.60 -13.95
CA PHE A 461 -20.26 12.69 -13.96
C PHE A 461 -19.55 14.04 -14.22
N PRO A 462 -20.28 15.12 -14.55
CA PRO A 462 -19.68 16.42 -14.80
C PRO A 462 -19.16 17.08 -13.51
N THR A 463 -18.08 17.86 -13.62
CA THR A 463 -17.51 18.64 -12.52
C THR A 463 -18.50 19.60 -11.87
N ASP A 464 -18.40 19.74 -10.54
CA ASP A 464 -19.13 20.73 -9.74
C ASP A 464 -18.63 22.18 -9.98
N TRP A 465 -17.45 22.37 -10.57
CA TRP A 465 -16.74 23.65 -10.55
C TRP A 465 -16.85 24.47 -11.84
N VAL A 466 -17.99 24.39 -12.53
CA VAL A 466 -18.24 25.19 -13.74
C VAL A 466 -18.36 26.69 -13.43
N ASP A 467 -17.87 27.52 -14.36
CA ASP A 467 -17.72 28.97 -14.18
C ASP A 467 -18.38 29.81 -15.28
N THR A 468 -19.03 29.16 -16.27
CA THR A 468 -19.81 29.85 -17.30
C THR A 468 -21.31 29.76 -17.03
N GLU A 469 -22.04 30.82 -17.35
CA GLU A 469 -23.50 30.84 -17.15
C GLU A 469 -24.23 29.79 -17.98
N ALA A 470 -23.76 29.50 -19.19
CA ALA A 470 -24.32 28.44 -20.03
C ALA A 470 -24.18 27.06 -19.38
N ASP A 471 -23.00 26.76 -18.81
CA ASP A 471 -22.76 25.51 -18.11
C ASP A 471 -23.60 25.42 -16.83
N ILE A 472 -23.62 26.48 -16.02
CA ILE A 472 -24.39 26.50 -14.76
C ILE A 472 -25.87 26.24 -15.05
N ASN A 473 -26.45 26.90 -16.07
CA ASN A 473 -27.84 26.69 -16.46
C ASN A 473 -28.09 25.27 -16.97
N ALA A 474 -27.14 24.69 -17.72
CA ALA A 474 -27.27 23.32 -18.23
C ALA A 474 -27.17 22.26 -17.13
N GLN A 475 -26.32 22.47 -16.14
CA GLN A 475 -26.10 21.55 -15.01
C GLN A 475 -27.19 21.63 -13.95
N TRP A 476 -27.67 22.83 -13.63
CA TRP A 476 -28.51 23.10 -12.45
C TRP A 476 -29.91 23.59 -12.79
N GLY A 477 -30.25 23.71 -14.07
CA GLY A 477 -31.56 24.23 -14.51
C GLY A 477 -32.75 23.41 -14.01
N TRP A 478 -32.54 22.14 -13.66
CA TRP A 478 -33.54 21.25 -13.10
C TRP A 478 -34.05 21.70 -11.71
N LEU A 479 -33.31 22.51 -10.96
CA LEU A 479 -33.74 23.06 -9.65
C LEU A 479 -34.97 23.97 -9.77
N LYS A 480 -35.32 24.42 -10.97
CA LYS A 480 -36.46 25.28 -11.27
C LYS A 480 -37.74 24.52 -11.63
N ILE A 481 -37.70 23.20 -11.68
CA ILE A 481 -38.79 22.36 -12.17
C ILE A 481 -39.32 21.52 -11.01
N ALA A 482 -40.62 21.62 -10.73
CA ALA A 482 -41.30 20.63 -9.89
C ALA A 482 -41.49 19.37 -10.71
N ASP A 483 -40.92 18.26 -10.27
CA ASP A 483 -41.08 16.97 -10.94
C ASP A 483 -41.43 15.90 -9.91
N GLU A 484 -42.73 15.71 -9.72
CA GLU A 484 -43.28 14.74 -8.77
C GLU A 484 -42.96 13.28 -9.15
N ALA A 485 -42.58 13.01 -10.40
CA ALA A 485 -42.19 11.68 -10.87
C ALA A 485 -40.71 11.35 -10.61
N LYS A 486 -39.94 12.30 -10.07
CA LYS A 486 -38.52 12.14 -9.75
C LYS A 486 -38.35 12.02 -8.25
N LEU A 487 -37.28 11.33 -7.83
CA LEU A 487 -36.95 10.96 -6.44
C LEU A 487 -36.69 12.14 -5.49
N VAL A 488 -37.17 13.36 -5.79
CA VAL A 488 -37.00 14.52 -4.93
C VAL A 488 -38.14 15.52 -5.14
N MET A 489 -38.93 15.75 -4.10
CA MET A 489 -39.79 16.95 -4.00
C MET A 489 -38.93 18.12 -3.52
N ILE A 490 -38.37 18.91 -4.43
CA ILE A 490 -37.82 20.22 -4.10
C ILE A 490 -38.89 21.25 -4.43
N GLU A 491 -39.12 22.22 -3.53
CA GLU A 491 -39.80 23.45 -3.93
C GLU A 491 -38.98 24.11 -5.05
N PRO A 492 -39.54 24.29 -6.26
CA PRO A 492 -38.78 24.82 -7.37
C PRO A 492 -38.20 26.20 -7.03
N MET A 493 -36.90 26.38 -7.28
CA MET A 493 -36.26 27.67 -7.11
C MET A 493 -36.91 28.70 -8.05
N LYS A 494 -37.30 29.86 -7.50
CA LYS A 494 -37.74 30.98 -8.33
C LYS A 494 -36.55 31.51 -9.12
N GLU A 495 -36.79 31.98 -10.34
CA GLU A 495 -35.70 32.55 -11.16
C GLU A 495 -35.01 33.73 -10.45
N ASP A 496 -35.77 34.53 -9.69
CA ASP A 496 -35.28 35.61 -8.80
C ASP A 496 -36.09 35.59 -7.48
N PRO A 497 -35.44 35.65 -6.29
CA PRO A 497 -33.98 35.73 -6.09
C PRO A 497 -33.28 34.36 -6.07
N ASP A 498 -34.00 33.28 -5.80
CA ASP A 498 -33.42 31.99 -5.38
C ASP A 498 -32.37 31.43 -6.36
N TYR A 499 -32.75 31.22 -7.62
CA TYR A 499 -31.86 30.63 -8.63
C TYR A 499 -30.77 31.61 -9.07
N LYS A 500 -31.05 32.91 -9.07
CA LYS A 500 -30.07 33.96 -9.37
C LYS A 500 -28.95 34.01 -8.32
N ASP A 501 -29.30 33.93 -7.04
CA ASP A 501 -28.34 33.92 -5.94
C ASP A 501 -27.52 32.62 -5.93
N PHE A 502 -28.18 31.47 -6.17
CA PHE A 502 -27.51 30.18 -6.37
C PHE A 502 -26.51 30.23 -7.54
N LYS A 503 -26.92 30.76 -8.71
CA LYS A 503 -26.01 30.93 -9.87
C LYS A 503 -24.81 31.80 -9.54
N ALA A 504 -25.03 32.90 -8.82
CA ALA A 504 -23.94 33.78 -8.38
C ALA A 504 -22.97 33.04 -7.46
N HIS A 505 -23.49 32.23 -6.53
CA HIS A 505 -22.70 31.39 -5.63
C HIS A 505 -21.86 30.35 -6.39
N VAL A 506 -22.49 29.52 -7.22
CA VAL A 506 -21.78 28.51 -8.03
C VAL A 506 -20.70 29.16 -8.88
N LYS A 507 -20.99 30.29 -9.52
CA LYS A 507 -20.00 31.04 -10.31
C LYS A 507 -18.83 31.57 -9.47
N ALA A 508 -19.07 32.00 -8.23
CA ALA A 508 -18.02 32.48 -7.33
C ALA A 508 -17.09 31.34 -6.85
N LEU A 509 -17.60 30.11 -6.78
CA LEU A 509 -16.83 28.91 -6.47
C LEU A 509 -16.18 28.31 -7.72
N GLY A 510 -16.82 28.42 -8.89
CA GLY A 510 -16.36 27.85 -10.16
C GLY A 510 -14.99 28.35 -10.59
N TRP A 511 -14.24 27.46 -11.22
CA TRP A 511 -12.86 27.72 -11.69
C TRP A 511 -12.45 26.88 -12.91
N TRP A 512 -13.28 25.92 -13.33
CA TRP A 512 -12.91 24.90 -14.31
C TRP A 512 -12.47 25.49 -15.65
N GLY A 513 -13.25 26.45 -16.21
CA GLY A 513 -12.91 27.14 -17.45
C GLY A 513 -11.62 27.93 -17.33
N ALA A 514 -11.40 28.64 -16.23
CA ALA A 514 -10.15 29.35 -15.94
C ALA A 514 -8.93 28.43 -15.81
N ALA A 515 -9.10 27.20 -15.30
CA ALA A 515 -8.02 26.24 -15.18
C ALA A 515 -7.55 25.69 -16.52
N ALA A 516 -8.47 25.50 -17.47
CA ALA A 516 -8.21 25.02 -18.84
C ALA A 516 -7.28 23.79 -18.86
N ILE A 517 -7.59 22.78 -18.04
CA ILE A 517 -6.77 21.58 -17.87
C ILE A 517 -6.78 20.77 -19.17
N SER A 518 -5.61 20.67 -19.82
CA SER A 518 -5.47 19.89 -21.05
C SER A 518 -5.62 18.39 -20.80
N GLY A 519 -6.40 17.71 -21.66
CA GLY A 519 -6.61 16.26 -21.62
C GLY A 519 -7.64 15.77 -20.61
N LEU A 520 -8.35 16.67 -19.93
CA LEU A 520 -9.40 16.32 -18.97
C LEU A 520 -10.69 17.08 -19.30
N GLU A 521 -11.75 16.35 -19.65
CA GLU A 521 -13.05 16.91 -20.00
C GLU A 521 -13.87 17.25 -18.75
N LYS A 522 -14.96 18.03 -18.91
CA LYS A 522 -15.87 18.37 -17.80
C LYS A 522 -16.52 17.13 -17.19
N ASN A 523 -16.88 16.15 -18.02
CA ASN A 523 -17.41 14.86 -17.58
C ASN A 523 -16.26 13.85 -17.47
N HIS A 524 -15.91 13.46 -16.25
CA HIS A 524 -14.74 12.64 -15.97
C HIS A 524 -14.99 11.71 -14.78
N TRP A 525 -14.01 10.87 -14.48
CA TRP A 525 -14.13 9.92 -13.39
C TRP A 525 -13.74 10.56 -12.07
N HIS A 526 -14.64 10.44 -11.09
CA HIS A 526 -14.39 10.76 -9.70
C HIS A 526 -14.22 9.46 -8.91
N LEU A 527 -13.18 9.42 -8.08
CA LEU A 527 -12.87 8.28 -7.21
C LEU A 527 -13.07 8.71 -5.77
N GLN A 528 -13.74 7.86 -4.97
CA GLN A 528 -13.93 8.14 -3.55
C GLN A 528 -12.55 8.39 -2.89
N PRO A 529 -12.25 9.60 -2.38
CA PRO A 529 -10.88 10.00 -2.05
C PRO A 529 -10.22 9.16 -0.93
N ARG A 530 -10.99 8.82 0.10
CA ARG A 530 -10.54 8.03 1.25
C ARG A 530 -10.23 6.58 0.85
N ALA A 531 -11.06 5.96 0.02
CA ALA A 531 -10.86 4.61 -0.50
C ALA A 531 -9.71 4.57 -1.52
N PHE A 532 -9.55 5.61 -2.35
CA PHE A 532 -8.40 5.76 -3.24
C PHE A 532 -7.08 5.73 -2.46
N ILE A 533 -6.98 6.56 -1.41
CA ILE A 533 -5.78 6.59 -0.55
C ILE A 533 -5.59 5.24 0.16
N ALA A 534 -6.66 4.66 0.71
CA ALA A 534 -6.59 3.40 1.44
C ALA A 534 -6.13 2.21 0.56
N VAL A 535 -6.55 2.16 -0.72
CA VAL A 535 -6.13 1.08 -1.62
C VAL A 535 -4.71 1.29 -2.15
N PHE A 536 -4.33 2.52 -2.50
CA PHE A 536 -3.01 2.78 -3.09
C PHE A 536 -1.86 2.87 -2.06
N ILE A 537 -2.13 3.11 -0.78
CA ILE A 537 -1.14 2.93 0.30
C ILE A 537 -0.57 1.51 0.29
N LYS A 538 -1.43 0.50 0.03
CA LYS A 538 -1.08 -0.92 -0.02
C LYS A 538 -0.24 -1.32 -1.24
N SER A 539 -0.17 -0.48 -2.28
CA SER A 539 0.51 -0.81 -3.55
C SER A 539 1.97 -1.20 -3.35
N GLY A 540 2.68 -0.55 -2.43
CA GLY A 540 4.09 -0.82 -2.14
C GLY A 540 5.07 -0.49 -3.27
N TRP A 541 4.59 -0.29 -4.50
CA TRP A 541 5.38 0.01 -5.68
C TRP A 541 5.99 1.42 -5.59
N LEU A 542 7.26 1.58 -5.93
CA LEU A 542 7.92 2.88 -5.99
C LEU A 542 8.28 3.18 -7.44
N SER A 543 7.76 4.29 -7.97
CA SER A 543 8.25 4.87 -9.21
C SER A 543 9.74 5.16 -9.10
N ILE A 544 10.40 5.29 -10.25
CA ILE A 544 11.82 5.62 -10.28
C ILE A 544 12.15 6.92 -9.52
N ASN A 545 11.26 7.93 -9.54
CA ASN A 545 11.44 9.17 -8.80
C ASN A 545 11.36 8.94 -7.28
N GLU A 546 10.36 8.21 -6.82
CA GLU A 546 10.19 7.88 -5.39
C GLU A 546 11.37 7.08 -4.86
N LEU A 547 11.81 6.04 -5.59
CA LEU A 547 12.96 5.23 -5.17
C LEU A 547 14.28 6.02 -5.24
N THR A 548 14.43 6.92 -6.21
CA THR A 548 15.60 7.83 -6.29
C THR A 548 15.68 8.77 -5.08
N GLN A 549 14.53 9.20 -4.56
CA GLN A 549 14.47 9.99 -3.33
C GLN A 549 14.97 9.18 -2.12
N CYS A 550 14.77 7.86 -2.06
CA CYS A 550 15.22 7.03 -0.93
C CYS A 550 16.74 6.92 -0.78
N LEU A 551 17.54 7.30 -1.80
CA LEU A 551 18.99 7.30 -1.70
C LEU A 551 19.50 8.60 -1.03
N PRO A 552 20.14 8.55 0.16
CA PRO A 552 20.72 9.74 0.78
C PRO A 552 21.72 10.43 -0.15
N ARG A 553 21.71 11.77 -0.14
CA ARG A 553 22.63 12.58 -0.96
C ARG A 553 23.95 12.84 -0.26
N ARG A 554 23.88 12.99 1.05
CA ARG A 554 25.00 13.17 1.94
C ARG A 554 24.78 12.34 3.20
N ASN A 555 25.86 11.92 3.82
CA ASN A 555 25.87 11.38 5.17
C ASN A 555 27.18 11.75 5.85
N LEU A 556 27.31 11.34 7.11
CA LEU A 556 28.52 11.47 7.89
C LEU A 556 29.26 10.13 7.92
N HIS A 557 30.55 10.15 7.66
CA HIS A 557 31.44 8.99 7.69
C HIS A 557 32.46 9.12 8.82
N LEU A 558 32.66 8.06 9.61
CA LEU A 558 33.63 8.05 10.70
C LEU A 558 35.04 7.83 10.14
N ARG A 559 35.94 8.81 10.29
CA ARG A 559 37.38 8.70 10.01
C ARG A 559 38.17 8.97 11.28
N GLY A 560 39.03 8.03 11.66
CA GLY A 560 39.61 8.06 13.00
C GLY A 560 38.48 8.10 14.03
N THR A 561 38.46 9.14 14.86
CA THR A 561 37.43 9.41 15.87
C THR A 561 36.47 10.55 15.49
N THR A 562 36.53 11.06 14.25
CA THR A 562 35.77 12.23 13.79
C THR A 562 34.77 11.86 12.70
N TRP A 563 33.60 12.49 12.73
CA TRP A 563 32.58 12.38 11.67
C TRP A 563 32.81 13.44 10.61
N GLU A 564 32.93 13.02 9.36
CA GLU A 564 33.18 13.89 8.21
C GLU A 564 32.05 13.78 7.20
N ASN A 565 31.72 14.88 6.51
CA ASN A 565 30.72 14.87 5.44
C ASN A 565 31.18 14.03 4.25
N GLN A 566 30.31 13.16 3.77
CA GLN A 566 30.49 12.37 2.57
C GLN A 566 29.34 12.69 1.60
N THR A 567 29.69 13.07 0.37
CA THR A 567 28.72 13.25 -0.73
C THR A 567 28.56 11.93 -1.48
N ILE A 568 27.31 11.50 -1.70
CA ILE A 568 26.97 10.19 -2.27
C ILE A 568 26.73 10.26 -3.78
N ALA A 569 25.80 11.13 -4.19
CA ALA A 569 25.43 11.36 -5.58
C ALA A 569 24.49 12.56 -5.68
N GLU A 570 24.63 13.33 -6.76
CA GLU A 570 23.60 14.27 -7.21
C GLU A 570 22.40 13.54 -7.84
N TRP A 571 21.26 14.21 -7.96
CA TRP A 571 19.99 13.65 -8.46
C TRP A 571 20.16 12.86 -9.76
N GLY A 572 20.85 13.42 -10.76
CA GLY A 572 21.04 12.75 -12.06
C GLY A 572 21.79 11.43 -11.92
N ALA A 573 22.89 11.41 -11.16
CA ALA A 573 23.66 10.20 -10.92
C ALA A 573 22.88 9.16 -10.09
N ALA A 574 22.15 9.63 -9.06
CA ALA A 574 21.27 8.78 -8.26
C ALA A 574 20.16 8.15 -9.12
N ARG A 575 19.50 8.94 -9.95
CA ARG A 575 18.46 8.48 -10.87
C ARG A 575 19.00 7.44 -11.85
N THR A 576 20.17 7.68 -12.44
CA THR A 576 20.82 6.70 -13.32
C THR A 576 21.10 5.39 -12.57
N ARG A 577 21.64 5.46 -11.35
CA ARG A 577 21.85 4.26 -10.52
C ARG A 577 20.54 3.51 -10.27
N LEU A 578 19.49 4.22 -9.85
CA LEU A 578 18.20 3.63 -9.48
C LEU A 578 17.36 3.18 -10.68
N SER A 579 17.54 3.75 -11.86
CA SER A 579 16.86 3.29 -13.08
C SER A 579 17.10 1.80 -13.37
N ARG A 580 18.32 1.33 -13.08
CA ARG A 580 18.74 -0.07 -13.23
C ARG A 580 18.06 -1.00 -12.22
N TRP A 581 17.77 -0.48 -11.02
CA TRP A 581 17.32 -1.29 -9.89
C TRP A 581 15.81 -1.22 -9.63
N THR A 582 15.14 -0.17 -10.09
CA THR A 582 13.71 0.08 -9.79
C THR A 582 12.79 -1.10 -10.11
N PRO A 583 12.80 -1.70 -11.32
CA PRO A 583 11.91 -2.83 -11.60
C PRO A 583 12.24 -4.04 -10.72
N HIS A 584 13.51 -4.36 -10.55
CA HIS A 584 13.95 -5.55 -9.79
C HIS A 584 13.70 -5.42 -8.29
N LEU A 585 14.00 -4.26 -7.69
CA LEU A 585 13.70 -4.01 -6.27
C LEU A 585 12.21 -4.05 -6.00
N ASN A 586 11.37 -3.47 -6.87
CA ASN A 586 9.92 -3.52 -6.68
C ASN A 586 9.37 -4.96 -6.78
N LEU A 587 9.82 -5.73 -7.79
CA LEU A 587 9.43 -7.14 -7.96
C LEU A 587 9.85 -7.98 -6.75
N SER A 588 11.14 -7.93 -6.38
CA SER A 588 11.67 -8.70 -5.25
C SER A 588 11.05 -8.26 -3.92
N MET A 589 10.98 -6.97 -3.60
CA MET A 589 10.38 -6.53 -2.34
C MET A 589 8.90 -6.92 -2.22
N ARG A 590 8.16 -6.93 -3.33
CA ARG A 590 6.76 -7.39 -3.36
C ARG A 590 6.66 -8.90 -3.10
N LYS A 591 7.50 -9.70 -3.78
CA LYS A 591 7.58 -11.15 -3.60
C LYS A 591 7.76 -11.50 -2.12
N TYR A 592 8.71 -10.90 -1.44
CA TYR A 592 9.07 -11.24 -0.05
C TYR A 592 8.33 -10.42 1.03
N CYS A 593 7.15 -9.84 0.74
CA CYS A 593 6.37 -9.02 1.70
C CYS A 593 7.09 -7.78 2.28
N ILE A 594 8.25 -7.38 1.74
CA ILE A 594 9.00 -6.20 2.19
C ILE A 594 8.27 -4.91 1.79
N SER A 595 7.69 -4.86 0.59
CA SER A 595 6.97 -3.66 0.12
C SER A 595 5.57 -3.49 0.73
N SER A 596 5.12 -4.47 1.53
CA SER A 596 3.78 -4.46 2.13
C SER A 596 3.62 -3.40 3.23
N SER A 597 4.72 -2.87 3.78
CA SER A 597 4.70 -1.66 4.60
C SER A 597 5.89 -0.75 4.29
N LYS A 598 5.67 0.57 4.39
CA LYS A 598 6.71 1.57 4.13
C LYS A 598 7.84 1.54 5.17
N GLN A 599 7.55 1.04 6.37
CA GLN A 599 8.52 0.81 7.44
C GLN A 599 9.51 -0.30 7.09
N ARG A 600 9.02 -1.44 6.58
CA ARG A 600 9.87 -2.54 6.08
C ARG A 600 10.80 -2.08 4.96
N ILE A 601 10.29 -1.31 3.99
CA ILE A 601 11.11 -0.73 2.91
C ILE A 601 12.24 0.13 3.48
N ALA A 602 11.95 1.01 4.45
CA ALA A 602 12.96 1.87 5.05
C ALA A 602 14.06 1.07 5.76
N HIS A 603 13.69 0.04 6.54
CA HIS A 603 14.65 -0.85 7.19
C HIS A 603 15.49 -1.62 6.17
N PHE A 604 14.85 -2.24 5.16
CA PHE A 604 15.53 -3.04 4.15
C PHE A 604 16.49 -2.22 3.28
N LEU A 605 16.03 -1.10 2.72
CA LEU A 605 16.87 -0.26 1.87
C LEU A 605 18.06 0.32 2.64
N ALA A 606 17.95 0.57 3.95
CA ALA A 606 19.06 1.05 4.76
C ALA A 606 20.19 0.03 4.83
N GLN A 607 19.85 -1.26 4.82
CA GLN A 607 20.82 -2.35 4.75
C GLN A 607 21.45 -2.45 3.36
N VAL A 608 20.61 -2.49 2.33
CA VAL A 608 21.04 -2.61 0.93
C VAL A 608 21.95 -1.45 0.51
N ILE A 609 21.64 -0.23 0.93
CA ILE A 609 22.45 0.96 0.63
C ILE A 609 23.88 0.79 1.17
N GLU A 610 24.06 0.32 2.40
CA GLU A 610 25.39 0.09 2.93
C GLU A 610 26.11 -1.07 2.23
N GLU A 611 25.45 -2.22 2.07
CA GLU A 611 26.07 -3.42 1.50
C GLU A 611 26.51 -3.25 0.04
N SER A 612 25.77 -2.46 -0.75
CA SER A 612 26.05 -2.26 -2.17
C SER A 612 26.82 -0.97 -2.47
N GLY A 613 27.30 -0.26 -1.43
CA GLY A 613 27.94 1.04 -1.58
C GLY A 613 27.05 2.03 -2.32
N TYR A 614 25.82 2.23 -1.84
CA TYR A 614 24.79 3.10 -2.42
C TYR A 614 24.32 2.63 -3.81
N LEU A 615 24.09 1.31 -3.95
CA LEU A 615 23.62 0.64 -5.17
C LEU A 615 24.57 0.78 -6.36
N GLN A 616 25.87 0.94 -6.06
CA GLN A 616 26.94 1.07 -7.06
C GLN A 616 27.57 -0.27 -7.40
N TYR A 617 27.70 -1.14 -6.40
CA TYR A 617 28.46 -2.37 -6.50
C TYR A 617 27.59 -3.59 -6.27
N VAL A 618 27.85 -4.63 -7.05
CA VAL A 618 27.22 -5.95 -6.96
C VAL A 618 28.25 -7.04 -6.76
N LYS A 619 29.54 -6.69 -6.64
CA LYS A 619 30.63 -7.62 -6.38
C LYS A 619 31.60 -6.99 -5.38
N GLU A 620 32.03 -7.81 -4.44
CA GLU A 620 33.02 -7.45 -3.42
C GLU A 620 34.35 -7.04 -4.06
N GLY A 621 34.96 -5.96 -3.54
CA GLY A 621 36.29 -5.53 -3.95
C GLY A 621 37.37 -6.51 -3.48
N SER A 622 38.27 -6.92 -4.37
CA SER A 622 39.38 -7.84 -4.08
C SER A 622 38.97 -9.22 -3.54
N GLY A 623 37.72 -9.65 -3.76
CA GLY A 623 37.18 -10.91 -3.25
C GLY A 623 37.95 -12.15 -3.75
N GLU A 624 38.59 -12.08 -4.91
CA GLU A 624 39.42 -13.15 -5.47
C GLU A 624 40.64 -13.49 -4.61
N THR A 625 41.08 -12.54 -3.78
CA THR A 625 42.22 -12.71 -2.86
C THR A 625 41.81 -13.12 -1.46
N ALA A 626 40.50 -13.18 -1.18
CA ALA A 626 39.99 -13.53 0.13
C ALA A 626 40.18 -15.02 0.43
N SER A 627 40.38 -15.37 1.70
CA SER A 627 40.51 -16.77 2.14
C SER A 627 39.30 -17.66 1.84
N TYR A 628 38.14 -17.06 1.57
CA TYR A 628 36.90 -17.73 1.21
C TYR A 628 36.59 -17.65 -0.29
N ALA A 629 37.54 -17.22 -1.13
CA ALA A 629 37.40 -17.29 -2.58
C ALA A 629 37.11 -18.74 -3.03
N PRO A 630 36.23 -18.95 -4.02
CA PRO A 630 35.56 -17.95 -4.86
C PRO A 630 34.21 -17.43 -4.32
N TRP A 631 33.91 -17.68 -3.03
CA TRP A 631 32.61 -17.40 -2.38
C TRP A 631 32.50 -15.99 -1.78
N TYR A 632 33.14 -15.01 -2.42
CA TYR A 632 33.07 -13.60 -2.02
C TYR A 632 31.72 -12.96 -2.34
N GLY A 633 31.48 -11.75 -1.81
CA GLY A 633 30.21 -11.05 -1.90
C GLY A 633 29.73 -10.78 -3.33
N ARG A 634 28.47 -11.15 -3.62
CA ARG A 634 27.76 -10.77 -4.87
C ARG A 634 26.32 -10.31 -4.60
N GLY A 635 25.77 -9.48 -5.49
CA GLY A 635 24.43 -8.93 -5.39
C GLY A 635 24.30 -7.76 -4.41
N LEU A 636 23.07 -7.27 -4.22
CA LEU A 636 22.81 -6.02 -3.49
C LEU A 636 22.99 -6.13 -1.96
N ILE A 637 23.04 -7.35 -1.43
CA ILE A 637 23.34 -7.62 -0.01
C ILE A 637 24.71 -8.27 0.21
N GLN A 638 25.51 -8.41 -0.86
CA GLN A 638 26.82 -9.09 -0.81
C GLN A 638 26.72 -10.52 -0.25
N LEU A 639 25.91 -11.38 -0.90
CA LEU A 639 25.79 -12.80 -0.55
C LEU A 639 27.19 -13.46 -0.56
N THR A 640 27.61 -13.97 0.59
CA THR A 640 28.99 -14.42 0.84
C THR A 640 29.01 -15.79 1.51
N HIS A 641 30.07 -16.57 1.28
CA HIS A 641 30.30 -17.95 1.74
C HIS A 641 29.45 -19.02 1.06
N LEU A 642 30.09 -20.17 0.79
CA LEU A 642 29.48 -21.30 0.08
C LEU A 642 28.13 -21.75 0.63
N ALA A 643 27.98 -21.77 1.96
CA ALA A 643 26.73 -22.19 2.59
C ALA A 643 25.53 -21.32 2.17
N ASN A 644 25.73 -20.01 2.07
CA ASN A 644 24.68 -19.07 1.66
C ASN A 644 24.37 -19.19 0.17
N TYR A 645 25.41 -19.35 -0.67
CA TYR A 645 25.23 -19.64 -2.09
C TYR A 645 24.45 -20.96 -2.30
N LYS A 646 24.81 -22.05 -1.62
CA LYS A 646 24.09 -23.33 -1.71
C LYS A 646 22.61 -23.17 -1.37
N LYS A 647 22.29 -22.46 -0.28
CA LYS A 647 20.90 -22.21 0.12
C LYS A 647 20.13 -21.37 -0.91
N TYR A 648 20.73 -20.30 -1.42
CA TYR A 648 20.09 -19.46 -2.43
C TYR A 648 19.82 -20.22 -3.74
N GLY A 649 20.82 -20.96 -4.24
CA GLY A 649 20.66 -21.76 -5.46
C GLY A 649 19.63 -22.87 -5.33
N ALA A 650 19.58 -23.55 -4.18
CA ALA A 650 18.55 -24.56 -3.88
C ALA A 650 17.15 -23.94 -3.82
N TYR A 651 17.02 -22.78 -3.17
CA TYR A 651 15.76 -22.04 -3.10
C TYR A 651 15.27 -21.60 -4.49
N ARG A 652 16.16 -21.08 -5.34
CA ARG A 652 15.84 -20.71 -6.73
C ARG A 652 15.69 -21.89 -7.68
N GLY A 653 16.10 -23.10 -7.28
CA GLY A 653 16.08 -24.28 -8.13
C GLY A 653 17.02 -24.16 -9.34
N PHE A 654 18.17 -23.49 -9.19
CA PHE A 654 19.13 -23.38 -10.30
C PHE A 654 19.61 -24.77 -10.73
N PRO A 655 19.62 -25.08 -12.04
CA PRO A 655 19.96 -26.40 -12.51
C PRO A 655 21.44 -26.70 -12.25
N ALA A 656 21.69 -27.92 -11.79
CA ALA A 656 23.04 -28.48 -11.80
C ALA A 656 23.50 -28.55 -13.26
N SER A 657 24.49 -27.74 -13.61
CA SER A 657 24.99 -27.60 -14.99
C SER A 657 26.49 -27.84 -15.03
N SER A 658 27.06 -28.00 -16.23
CA SER A 658 28.51 -27.96 -16.39
C SER A 658 28.98 -26.55 -16.03
N VAL A 659 29.60 -26.42 -14.86
CA VAL A 659 30.11 -25.16 -14.32
C VAL A 659 31.64 -25.12 -14.41
N PRO A 660 32.26 -23.92 -14.40
CA PRO A 660 33.69 -23.79 -14.20
C PRO A 660 34.18 -24.58 -12.97
N VAL A 661 35.42 -25.09 -13.03
CA VAL A 661 35.96 -26.04 -12.05
C VAL A 661 35.89 -25.50 -10.61
N GLU A 662 36.11 -24.20 -10.44
CA GLU A 662 36.06 -23.50 -9.16
C GLU A 662 34.65 -23.47 -8.53
N PHE A 663 33.60 -23.70 -9.31
CA PHE A 663 32.21 -23.71 -8.86
C PHE A 663 31.60 -25.12 -8.77
N THR A 664 32.40 -26.16 -9.00
CA THR A 664 31.94 -27.56 -8.94
C THR A 664 31.26 -27.89 -7.61
N GLU A 665 31.78 -27.39 -6.49
CA GLU A 665 31.19 -27.65 -5.17
C GLU A 665 29.82 -26.97 -4.98
N LEU A 666 29.57 -25.87 -5.68
CA LEU A 666 28.30 -25.14 -5.63
C LEU A 666 27.26 -25.73 -6.59
N GLY A 667 27.68 -26.27 -7.73
CA GLY A 667 26.81 -26.91 -8.73
C GLY A 667 26.10 -25.95 -9.68
N TRP A 668 26.21 -24.64 -9.47
CA TRP A 668 25.71 -23.59 -10.37
C TRP A 668 26.72 -22.43 -10.43
N ASN A 669 26.69 -21.65 -11.52
CA ASN A 669 27.69 -20.61 -11.76
C ASN A 669 27.25 -19.23 -11.20
N PRO A 670 27.86 -18.76 -10.09
CA PRO A 670 27.49 -17.50 -9.46
C PRO A 670 27.87 -16.25 -10.28
N ASN A 671 28.81 -16.38 -11.21
CA ASN A 671 29.16 -15.28 -12.12
C ASN A 671 28.00 -14.99 -13.09
N THR A 672 27.35 -16.04 -13.60
CA THR A 672 26.21 -15.91 -14.52
C THR A 672 24.89 -15.63 -13.81
N GLN A 673 24.67 -16.26 -12.65
CA GLN A 673 23.39 -16.17 -11.94
C GLN A 673 23.32 -14.97 -11.01
N LEU A 674 24.44 -14.38 -10.58
CA LEU A 674 24.47 -13.18 -9.75
C LEU A 674 25.31 -12.10 -10.42
N ALA A 675 26.64 -12.18 -10.34
CA ALA A 675 27.52 -11.14 -10.86
C ALA A 675 28.92 -11.68 -11.20
N THR A 676 29.38 -11.40 -12.41
CA THR A 676 30.78 -11.60 -12.82
C THR A 676 31.65 -10.44 -12.35
N ASP A 677 31.13 -9.22 -12.53
CA ASP A 677 31.71 -7.95 -12.13
C ASP A 677 30.60 -6.88 -11.98
N ASN A 678 30.98 -5.61 -11.78
CA ASN A 678 30.03 -4.51 -11.58
C ASN A 678 29.35 -4.01 -12.87
N SER A 679 29.67 -4.59 -14.02
CA SER A 679 29.11 -4.29 -15.35
C SER A 679 28.32 -5.47 -15.93
N THR A 680 28.68 -6.71 -15.57
CA THR A 680 28.08 -7.95 -16.08
C THR A 680 27.45 -8.75 -14.94
N TYR A 681 26.13 -8.66 -14.81
CA TYR A 681 25.36 -9.26 -13.72
C TYR A 681 23.90 -9.53 -14.09
N ASN A 682 23.24 -10.42 -13.34
CA ASN A 682 21.80 -10.63 -13.39
C ASN A 682 21.13 -9.70 -12.39
N ALA A 683 20.56 -8.59 -12.87
CA ALA A 683 19.99 -7.55 -12.01
C ALA A 683 18.81 -8.04 -11.16
N HIS A 684 17.97 -8.92 -11.69
CA HIS A 684 16.87 -9.52 -10.94
C HIS A 684 17.41 -10.35 -9.77
N ASN A 685 18.32 -11.29 -10.03
CA ASN A 685 18.86 -12.16 -8.99
C ASN A 685 19.69 -11.39 -7.95
N CYS A 686 20.38 -10.31 -8.33
CA CYS A 686 21.05 -9.42 -7.39
C CYS A 686 20.11 -8.75 -6.38
N ALA A 687 18.88 -8.41 -6.79
CA ALA A 687 17.86 -7.83 -5.92
C ALA A 687 17.06 -8.90 -5.15
N ASP A 688 16.73 -10.00 -5.82
CA ASP A 688 16.04 -11.15 -5.23
C ASP A 688 16.89 -11.81 -4.14
N SER A 689 18.20 -12.00 -4.34
CA SER A 689 19.09 -12.56 -3.32
C SER A 689 19.16 -11.69 -2.06
N ALA A 690 19.01 -10.37 -2.19
CA ALA A 690 18.97 -9.46 -1.05
C ALA A 690 17.68 -9.62 -0.23
N CYS A 691 16.54 -9.70 -0.90
CA CYS A 691 15.26 -9.91 -0.24
C CYS A 691 15.14 -11.32 0.36
N PHE A 692 15.66 -12.33 -0.35
CA PHE A 692 15.81 -13.70 0.16
C PHE A 692 16.66 -13.73 1.43
N TYR A 693 17.84 -13.10 1.42
CA TYR A 693 18.70 -13.01 2.60
C TYR A 693 17.94 -12.48 3.81
N TRP A 694 17.19 -11.41 3.60
CA TRP A 694 16.46 -10.72 4.66
C TRP A 694 15.25 -11.51 5.21
N THR A 695 14.73 -12.47 4.46
CA THR A 695 13.53 -13.23 4.85
C THR A 695 13.81 -14.71 5.15
N CYS A 696 15.05 -15.16 4.94
CA CYS A 696 15.47 -16.53 5.20
C CYS A 696 16.16 -16.62 6.58
N PRO A 697 15.45 -17.05 7.64
CA PRO A 697 16.03 -17.13 9.00
C PRO A 697 17.27 -18.02 9.03
N GLU A 698 17.35 -18.97 8.11
CA GLU A 698 18.44 -19.92 7.94
C GLU A 698 19.79 -19.34 7.50
N ILE A 699 19.84 -18.09 7.01
CA ILE A 699 21.08 -17.40 6.58
C ILE A 699 21.32 -16.06 7.26
N THR A 700 20.28 -15.44 7.81
CA THR A 700 20.44 -14.26 8.66
C THR A 700 21.31 -14.59 9.88
N ALA A 701 22.15 -13.65 10.29
CA ALA A 701 23.08 -13.92 11.39
C ALA A 701 22.40 -14.07 12.77
N THR A 702 21.14 -13.62 12.90
CA THR A 702 20.33 -13.75 14.12
C THR A 702 19.46 -15.01 14.12
N GLY A 703 19.39 -15.75 13.00
CA GLY A 703 18.50 -16.90 12.89
C GLY A 703 17.02 -16.53 12.73
N LYS A 704 16.70 -15.28 12.37
CA LYS A 704 15.34 -14.72 12.34
C LYS A 704 15.00 -14.12 10.97
N ASN A 705 13.73 -14.20 10.60
CA ASN A 705 13.24 -13.42 9.46
C ASN A 705 13.26 -11.93 9.85
N VAL A 706 13.95 -11.08 9.10
CA VAL A 706 14.18 -9.68 9.48
C VAL A 706 12.91 -8.82 9.35
N LEU A 707 11.86 -9.34 8.73
CA LEU A 707 10.53 -8.72 8.78
C LEU A 707 10.06 -8.52 10.24
N GLU A 708 10.33 -9.49 11.13
CA GLU A 708 9.94 -9.44 12.55
C GLU A 708 10.49 -8.19 13.27
N PRO A 709 11.81 -7.99 13.44
CA PRO A 709 12.34 -6.78 14.08
C PRO A 709 12.04 -5.50 13.30
N SER A 710 11.77 -5.57 12.00
CA SER A 710 11.41 -4.40 11.20
C SER A 710 9.97 -3.94 11.45
N ASP A 711 9.07 -4.83 11.88
CA ASP A 711 7.69 -4.52 12.24
C ASP A 711 7.55 -4.00 13.67
N GLU A 712 8.52 -4.27 14.53
CA GLU A 712 8.53 -3.82 15.93
C GLU A 712 8.73 -2.31 16.09
N GLY A 713 9.02 -1.57 15.01
CA GLY A 713 9.04 -0.11 15.01
C GLY A 713 10.33 0.50 14.45
N ILE A 714 10.53 1.78 14.77
CA ILE A 714 11.54 2.64 14.12
C ILE A 714 12.61 3.16 15.08
N THR A 715 12.70 2.60 16.30
CA THR A 715 13.70 3.03 17.31
C THR A 715 15.10 2.55 16.94
N ASN A 716 16.13 3.20 17.49
CA ASN A 716 17.53 2.80 17.27
C ASN A 716 17.79 1.32 17.58
N ALA A 717 17.16 0.79 18.62
CA ALA A 717 17.24 -0.62 18.97
C ALA A 717 16.73 -1.54 17.84
N LYS A 718 15.63 -1.16 17.17
CA LYS A 718 15.06 -1.95 16.06
C LYS A 718 15.89 -1.85 14.79
N ILE A 719 16.44 -0.68 14.49
CA ILE A 719 17.38 -0.47 13.37
C ILE A 719 18.66 -1.31 13.58
N ILE A 720 19.19 -1.34 14.82
CA ILE A 720 20.34 -2.17 15.19
C ILE A 720 19.99 -3.66 15.09
N ALA A 721 18.80 -4.09 15.49
CA ALA A 721 18.35 -5.48 15.36
C ALA A 721 18.31 -5.94 13.89
N CYS A 722 17.79 -5.10 12.99
CA CYS A 722 17.85 -5.36 11.54
C CYS A 722 19.31 -5.43 11.04
N SER A 723 20.17 -4.53 11.52
CA SER A 723 21.59 -4.48 11.13
C SER A 723 22.39 -5.69 11.62
N ARG A 724 22.08 -6.22 12.82
CA ARG A 724 22.66 -7.46 13.33
C ARG A 724 22.27 -8.66 12.46
N SER A 725 21.04 -8.68 11.98
CA SER A 725 20.57 -9.77 11.13
C SER A 725 21.28 -9.77 9.77
N THR A 726 21.65 -8.60 9.24
CA THR A 726 22.37 -8.44 7.98
C THR A 726 23.88 -8.68 8.09
N ASN A 727 24.56 -8.04 9.04
CA ASN A 727 26.03 -7.97 9.07
C ASN A 727 26.67 -8.74 10.23
N GLY A 728 25.88 -9.46 11.03
CA GLY A 728 26.37 -10.31 12.12
C GLY A 728 25.71 -10.02 13.46
N ASN A 729 25.37 -11.08 14.20
CA ASN A 729 24.92 -10.97 15.59
C ASN A 729 26.12 -10.77 16.53
N VAL A 730 26.78 -9.63 16.38
CA VAL A 730 28.03 -9.26 17.08
C VAL A 730 27.79 -8.07 18.02
N PRO A 731 28.70 -7.81 18.98
CA PRO A 731 28.67 -6.56 19.75
C PRO A 731 28.55 -5.33 18.85
N VAL A 732 27.80 -4.31 19.29
CA VAL A 732 27.36 -3.20 18.42
C VAL A 732 28.51 -2.51 17.70
N GLN A 733 29.65 -2.31 18.38
CA GLN A 733 30.85 -1.70 17.81
C GLN A 733 31.46 -2.50 16.66
N ASN A 734 31.16 -3.80 16.55
CA ASN A 734 31.67 -4.68 15.50
C ASN A 734 30.74 -4.79 14.28
N ILE A 735 29.52 -4.25 14.35
CA ILE A 735 28.62 -4.21 13.19
C ILE A 735 29.20 -3.24 12.17
N ASN A 736 29.57 -3.71 10.98
CA ASN A 736 30.14 -2.86 9.94
C ASN A 736 29.03 -2.01 9.28
N GLY A 737 29.37 -0.75 9.02
CA GLY A 737 28.46 0.17 8.37
C GLY A 737 27.27 0.64 9.21
N LEU A 738 27.24 0.37 10.52
CA LEU A 738 26.08 0.72 11.36
C LEU A 738 25.74 2.21 11.28
N GLY A 739 26.75 3.09 11.32
CA GLY A 739 26.56 4.53 11.17
C GLY A 739 25.85 4.92 9.87
N THR A 740 26.19 4.29 8.74
CA THR A 740 25.51 4.53 7.46
C THR A 740 24.07 4.03 7.49
N ARG A 741 23.85 2.79 7.97
CA ARG A 741 22.51 2.17 8.03
C ARG A 741 21.55 3.01 8.85
N MET A 742 22.00 3.50 10.02
CA MET A 742 21.17 4.33 10.89
C MET A 742 20.83 5.68 10.23
N GLN A 743 21.81 6.33 9.60
CA GLN A 743 21.57 7.58 8.88
C GLN A 743 20.63 7.39 7.68
N ALA A 744 20.83 6.34 6.88
CA ALA A 744 19.97 6.02 5.75
C ALA A 744 18.52 5.76 6.20
N PHE A 745 18.33 5.06 7.32
CA PHE A 745 17.00 4.87 7.90
C PHE A 745 16.36 6.18 8.36
N VAL A 746 17.07 7.00 9.13
CA VAL A 746 16.59 8.31 9.60
C VAL A 746 16.20 9.22 8.42
N TYR A 747 16.99 9.19 7.35
CA TYR A 747 16.67 9.91 6.13
C TYR A 747 15.37 9.42 5.47
N MET A 748 15.24 8.10 5.28
CA MET A 748 14.13 7.50 4.57
C MET A 748 12.81 7.48 5.34
N LYS A 749 12.82 7.45 6.68
CA LYS A 749 11.57 7.40 7.47
C LYS A 749 10.67 8.61 7.16
N TYR A 750 11.25 9.77 6.91
CA TYR A 750 10.49 10.96 6.52
C TYR A 750 10.10 11.01 5.04
N LEU A 751 10.64 10.16 4.18
CA LEU A 751 10.18 10.04 2.80
C LEU A 751 9.03 9.03 2.73
N LEU A 752 9.27 7.84 3.28
CA LEU A 752 8.41 6.68 3.14
C LEU A 752 7.23 6.70 4.11
N LEU A 753 7.42 7.14 5.36
CA LEU A 753 6.36 7.20 6.37
C LEU A 753 5.60 8.52 6.32
N ASN A 754 4.54 8.62 7.11
CA ASN A 754 3.68 9.81 7.22
C ASN A 754 4.22 10.84 8.24
N LEU A 755 5.52 10.78 8.57
CA LEU A 755 6.17 11.71 9.51
C LEU A 755 6.50 13.05 8.86
N ILE A 756 6.30 14.16 9.57
CA ILE A 756 6.77 15.49 9.16
C ILE A 756 8.22 15.66 9.59
N ARG A 757 9.06 16.19 8.69
CA ARG A 757 10.47 16.48 9.02
C ARG A 757 10.54 17.57 10.09
N PRO A 758 11.40 17.43 11.10
CA PRO A 758 11.60 18.46 12.13
C PRO A 758 12.41 19.65 11.60
N GLY A 759 13.15 19.49 10.50
CA GLY A 759 13.99 20.54 9.92
C GLY A 759 14.91 20.00 8.82
N ALA A 760 16.05 20.67 8.64
CA ALA A 760 17.09 20.28 7.67
C ALA A 760 17.94 19.08 8.13
N SER A 761 17.91 18.75 9.43
CA SER A 761 18.60 17.60 10.01
C SER A 761 17.79 17.02 11.17
N GLU A 762 18.15 15.80 11.59
CA GLU A 762 17.70 15.20 12.86
C GLU A 762 18.92 14.75 13.67
N SER A 763 18.94 15.08 14.96
CA SER A 763 19.98 14.60 15.88
C SER A 763 19.76 13.13 16.22
N LEU A 764 20.80 12.32 16.04
CA LEU A 764 20.80 10.87 16.24
C LEU A 764 21.85 10.48 17.26
N THR A 765 21.40 9.91 18.39
CA THR A 765 22.28 9.39 19.45
C THR A 765 22.29 7.87 19.48
N PHE A 766 23.46 7.23 19.37
CA PHE A 766 23.59 5.77 19.33
C PHE A 766 24.98 5.28 19.72
N ASP A 767 25.06 4.04 20.21
CA ASP A 767 26.33 3.39 20.54
C ASP A 767 26.95 2.70 19.33
N TRP A 768 28.23 2.96 19.08
CA TRP A 768 28.99 2.27 18.05
C TRP A 768 30.51 2.33 18.33
N ARG A 769 31.34 1.92 17.37
CA ARG A 769 32.81 2.04 17.51
C ARG A 769 33.23 3.50 17.61
N ARG A 770 34.14 3.79 18.54
CA ARG A 770 34.70 5.14 18.73
C ARG A 770 35.70 5.53 17.66
N ASN A 771 36.36 4.53 17.05
CA ASN A 771 37.35 4.73 16.02
C ASN A 771 37.04 3.86 14.80
N SER A 772 37.20 4.41 13.60
CA SER A 772 37.15 3.68 12.33
C SER A 772 38.17 2.53 12.24
N ASN A 773 39.31 2.66 12.93
CA ASN A 773 40.37 1.68 13.01
C ASN A 773 40.29 0.86 14.31
N LYS A 774 40.75 -0.40 14.28
CA LYS A 774 40.88 -1.21 15.49
C LYS A 774 41.99 -0.66 16.40
N GLU A 775 41.73 -0.65 17.69
CA GLU A 775 42.59 -0.11 18.74
C GLU A 775 43.16 -1.25 19.60
N LEU A 776 44.27 -0.99 20.28
CA LEU A 776 44.85 -1.95 21.24
C LEU A 776 43.92 -2.10 22.45
N LEU A 777 43.63 -3.35 22.82
CA LEU A 777 42.72 -3.66 23.93
C LEU A 777 43.50 -3.83 25.24
N SER A 778 42.88 -3.38 26.33
CA SER A 778 43.35 -3.60 27.70
C SER A 778 42.32 -4.38 28.52
N ASN A 779 42.79 -5.10 29.53
CA ASN A 779 41.96 -5.73 30.56
C ASN A 779 41.36 -4.66 31.50
N ALA A 780 40.43 -5.06 32.37
CA ALA A 780 39.77 -4.15 33.29
C ALA A 780 40.74 -3.44 34.28
N ASP A 781 41.90 -4.04 34.54
CA ASP A 781 42.98 -3.50 35.37
C ASP A 781 43.95 -2.58 34.60
N GLY A 782 43.70 -2.33 33.31
CA GLY A 782 44.55 -1.52 32.43
C GLY A 782 45.71 -2.26 31.77
N SER A 783 45.97 -3.52 32.13
CA SER A 783 47.04 -4.33 31.51
C SER A 783 46.70 -4.72 30.06
N PRO A 784 47.69 -4.97 29.17
CA PRO A 784 47.44 -5.39 27.80
C PRO A 784 46.63 -6.69 27.70
N ALA A 785 45.55 -6.70 26.92
CA ALA A 785 44.79 -7.92 26.65
C ALA A 785 45.52 -8.75 25.56
N LEU A 786 46.14 -9.87 25.93
CA LEU A 786 46.97 -10.66 25.01
C LEU A 786 46.19 -11.77 24.28
N ASP A 787 46.60 -12.08 23.04
CA ASP A 787 46.15 -13.24 22.26
C ASP A 787 46.92 -14.52 22.61
N ARG A 788 46.60 -15.64 21.94
CA ARG A 788 47.24 -16.95 22.17
C ARG A 788 48.75 -16.95 21.88
N ASN A 789 49.26 -15.95 21.18
CA ASN A 789 50.67 -15.79 20.82
C ASN A 789 51.37 -14.70 21.65
N GLY A 790 50.73 -14.19 22.72
CA GLY A 790 51.29 -13.15 23.58
C GLY A 790 51.29 -11.75 22.97
N ARG A 791 50.60 -11.52 21.85
CA ARG A 791 50.48 -10.19 21.23
C ARG A 791 49.25 -9.47 21.75
N GLN A 792 49.34 -8.15 21.93
CA GLN A 792 48.19 -7.37 22.36
C GLN A 792 47.08 -7.39 21.29
N LYS A 793 45.88 -7.77 21.72
CA LYS A 793 44.68 -7.86 20.89
C LYS A 793 44.32 -6.48 20.36
N LYS A 794 43.81 -6.45 19.13
CA LYS A 794 43.19 -5.27 18.52
C LYS A 794 41.69 -5.48 18.37
N GLY A 795 40.90 -4.46 18.69
CA GLY A 795 39.44 -4.50 18.55
C GLY A 795 38.83 -3.11 18.49
N TYR A 796 37.52 -3.06 18.22
CA TYR A 796 36.78 -1.82 18.31
C TYR A 796 36.33 -1.59 19.76
N ILE A 797 36.44 -0.35 20.22
CA ILE A 797 35.95 0.09 21.52
C ILE A 797 34.65 0.86 21.30
N ALA A 798 33.62 0.54 22.06
CA ALA A 798 32.32 1.21 21.96
C ALA A 798 32.37 2.61 22.57
N THR A 799 31.60 3.54 22.00
CA THR A 799 31.28 4.85 22.56
C THR A 799 29.88 5.26 22.09
N THR A 800 29.26 6.18 22.80
CA THR A 800 28.05 6.87 22.33
C THR A 800 28.45 7.99 21.38
N HIS A 801 27.78 8.06 20.23
CA HIS A 801 27.86 9.16 19.28
C HIS A 801 26.55 9.95 19.31
N THR A 802 26.66 11.27 19.13
CA THR A 802 25.53 12.13 18.76
C THR A 802 25.91 12.85 17.48
N ILE A 803 25.15 12.64 16.42
CA ILE A 803 25.40 13.22 15.10
C ILE A 803 24.13 13.86 14.53
N ASP A 804 24.28 14.91 13.73
CA ASP A 804 23.13 15.52 13.05
C ASP A 804 23.02 14.96 11.63
N VAL A 805 22.03 14.09 11.42
CA VAL A 805 21.78 13.41 10.14
C VAL A 805 21.19 14.42 9.15
N PRO A 806 21.84 14.67 7.99
CA PRO A 806 21.29 15.57 6.98
C PRO A 806 20.00 15.01 6.35
N LEU A 807 18.97 15.85 6.22
CA LEU A 807 17.67 15.50 5.60
C LEU A 807 17.46 16.20 4.26
N ASP A 808 18.54 16.46 3.51
CA ASP A 808 18.49 17.14 2.22
C ASP A 808 17.77 16.26 1.18
N TYR A 809 16.53 16.62 0.88
CA TYR A 809 15.82 16.03 -0.25
C TYR A 809 16.27 16.73 -1.51
N GLN A 810 16.89 15.97 -2.40
CA GLN A 810 16.91 16.37 -3.80
C GLN A 810 15.68 15.76 -4.46
N ARG A 811 15.01 16.64 -5.18
CA ARG A 811 13.68 16.53 -5.72
C ARG A 811 13.85 16.73 -7.24
N PRO A 812 13.18 15.95 -8.11
CA PRO A 812 13.25 16.17 -9.55
C PRO A 812 12.92 17.64 -9.85
N ARG A 813 13.86 18.38 -10.42
CA ARG A 813 13.65 19.80 -10.73
C ARG A 813 12.56 19.99 -11.76
#